data_AF-A0A2E4KMV2-F1
#
_entry.id   AF-A0A2E4KMV2-F1
#
_cell.length_a   1.000
_cell.length_b   1.000
_cell.length_c   1.000
_cell.angle_alpha   90.00
_cell.angle_beta   90.00
_cell.angle_gamma   90.00
#
_symmetry.space_group_name_H-M   'P 1'
#
loop_
_entity.id
_entity.type
_entity.pdbx_description
1 polymer ?
#
loop_
_entity_poly.entity_id
_entity_poly.type
_entity_poly.pdbx_seq_one_letter_code
_entity_poly.pdbx_strand_id
1 'polypeptide(L)'
;MDEQMDTKVNQPSAVMGLLLAPLAVLLALATTRVVGIEYDLTLTNMMPMLVVAVASMLALLPRIVQESQPGLSTSTVSLGVLVFALVGAEVLYAFADVDAVAALMFALIVVFGSNLDLRGRHEWRTAMTFSAIGFWIAISAAGDAYAALPSTYNMESGQLVSTMNLERQATAYVFFASWTLATLVGVLAGVLARGTVNPAGEEGWFSFLGQTDGFNRSALPLMGALTVSIVAFVGSLWHFNSVDVIDQLGITTENGYHGYAGYWSALLTSVVAFIVAGMVAERWYTRAMLVGSMWTLYQVAAWFEAGIWYSEDLDGTWGALIWLAITFFLCVGIYSIGNHERFGGWANLGEHEPSQARLFLRAHGSSMMIALAFLVGLAIRVQWYAVPSMNAFGTGNWDMTGGSDPWYMKRVVDYILANNAHLVFDADRFYPIGGINPRPPLFSWSMAIGAMVLEPFLSTPEDAVWWSMLALPAVYGALTVFPIASMAKDHFGKGAGVLAAWLIAFMPAHVTHSTWALADHDAFVMLFISIGFMYWLRAVKYSGSARITKTTSAHPLSFVRAFNDVAQHRQAAMANAALAGVAFGIVALGWKGFVVGPSILFLAYALQVALNMFRRRDSTTLSVMFLVMLTTIFLMALPFYAHPQFKLVFDSTGLQPFLFIFGFTLAIAFVTTGFRDKPWLLVLGTLAAVATVFFAILYVLKTLELSDAWDVLFTGSGYF
;
A
#
# COMPACT_ATOMS: atom_id res chain seq x y z
N MET A 1 -0.46 -15.00 41.13
CA MET A 1 -0.04 -14.24 42.34
C MET A 1 1.11 -13.40 41.84
N ASP A 2 0.76 -12.32 41.14
CA ASP A 2 1.69 -11.45 40.45
C ASP A 2 1.93 -10.26 41.36
N GLU A 3 3.04 -10.27 42.09
CA GLU A 3 3.56 -9.06 42.71
C GLU A 3 4.08 -8.17 41.58
N GLN A 4 3.22 -7.26 41.09
CA GLN A 4 3.67 -6.05 40.42
C GLN A 4 4.50 -5.26 41.43
N MET A 5 5.82 -5.42 41.39
CA MET A 5 6.73 -4.39 41.90
C MET A 5 6.51 -3.14 41.04
N ASP A 6 5.74 -2.22 41.60
CA ASP A 6 5.55 -0.86 41.15
C ASP A 6 6.87 -0.08 41.35
N THR A 7 7.91 -0.42 40.59
CA THR A 7 9.06 0.47 40.44
C THR A 7 8.60 1.61 39.53
N LYS A 8 8.20 2.73 40.13
CA LYS A 8 8.02 4.01 39.43
C LYS A 8 9.35 4.43 38.81
N VAL A 9 9.58 3.95 37.59
CA VAL A 9 10.67 4.36 36.71
C VAL A 9 10.53 5.86 36.48
N ASN A 10 11.60 6.62 36.72
CA ASN A 10 11.58 8.08 36.66
C ASN A 10 11.47 8.51 35.20
N GLN A 11 10.26 8.84 34.73
CA GLN A 11 10.03 9.13 33.31
C GLN A 11 10.71 10.45 32.90
N PRO A 12 11.49 10.49 31.81
CA PRO A 12 12.07 11.72 31.28
C PRO A 12 10.99 12.75 30.95
N SER A 13 11.25 14.02 31.29
CA SER A 13 10.36 15.14 30.97
C SER A 13 10.18 15.28 29.46
N ALA A 14 8.94 15.50 29.01
CA ALA A 14 8.63 15.76 27.60
C ALA A 14 9.44 16.93 27.00
N VAL A 15 9.91 17.85 27.84
CA VAL A 15 10.72 19.02 27.44
C VAL A 15 12.09 18.61 26.90
N MET A 16 12.70 17.52 27.39
CA MET A 16 13.98 17.03 26.84
C MET A 16 13.83 16.53 25.41
N GLY A 17 12.65 15.98 25.07
CA GLY A 17 12.32 15.53 23.71
C GLY A 17 12.35 16.63 22.66
N LEU A 18 12.18 17.90 23.05
CA LEU A 18 12.24 19.06 22.14
C LEU A 18 13.62 19.24 21.50
N LEU A 19 14.69 18.72 22.12
CA LEU A 19 16.06 18.81 21.61
C LEU A 19 16.33 17.94 20.37
N LEU A 20 15.48 16.95 20.11
CA LEU A 20 15.70 16.00 19.01
C LEU A 20 15.53 16.63 17.62
N ALA A 21 14.59 17.57 17.47
CA ALA A 21 14.39 18.27 16.19
C ALA A 21 15.56 19.21 15.85
N PRO A 22 16.03 20.10 16.76
CA PRO A 22 17.24 20.89 16.52
C PRO A 22 18.47 20.03 16.26
N LEU A 23 18.65 18.92 16.98
CA LEU A 23 19.79 18.03 16.77
C LEU A 23 19.73 17.35 15.39
N ALA A 24 18.55 16.95 14.93
CA ALA A 24 18.37 16.45 13.57
C ALA A 24 18.72 17.49 12.50
N VAL A 25 18.32 18.76 12.70
CA VAL A 25 18.71 19.86 11.80
C VAL A 25 20.22 20.12 11.83
N LEU A 26 20.87 20.09 13.00
CA LEU A 26 22.32 20.27 13.10
C LEU A 26 23.08 19.13 12.41
N LEU A 27 22.63 17.89 12.60
CA LEU A 27 23.21 16.73 11.92
C LEU A 27 23.02 16.82 10.41
N ALA A 28 21.85 17.30 9.96
CA ALA A 28 21.54 17.54 8.56
C ALA A 28 22.52 18.54 7.93
N LEU A 29 22.70 19.69 8.56
CA LEU A 29 23.61 20.74 8.11
C LEU A 29 25.09 20.32 8.19
N ALA A 30 25.46 19.51 9.18
CA ALA A 30 26.79 18.93 9.24
C ALA A 30 27.03 17.99 8.05
N THR A 31 26.02 17.20 7.68
CA THR A 31 26.09 16.26 6.56
C THR A 31 26.30 17.00 5.24
N THR A 32 25.55 18.08 4.98
CA THR A 32 25.73 18.86 3.74
C THR A 32 27.16 19.40 3.60
N ARG A 33 27.75 19.89 4.70
CA ARG A 33 29.14 20.37 4.69
C ARG A 33 30.19 19.27 4.51
N VAL A 34 29.97 18.10 5.10
CA VAL A 34 30.92 16.98 4.99
C VAL A 34 30.88 16.35 3.60
N VAL A 35 29.69 16.24 3.01
CA VAL A 35 29.49 15.66 1.68
C VAL A 35 29.80 16.65 0.57
N GLY A 36 29.88 17.96 0.88
CA GLY A 36 30.14 19.00 -0.11
C GLY A 36 28.91 19.39 -0.93
N ILE A 37 27.71 19.09 -0.44
CA ILE A 37 26.45 19.51 -1.07
C ILE A 37 26.35 21.02 -0.93
N GLU A 38 26.23 21.75 -2.05
CA GLU A 38 25.98 23.19 -2.05
C GLU A 38 24.57 23.49 -1.54
N TYR A 39 24.42 23.53 -0.21
CA TYR A 39 23.19 23.95 0.45
C TYR A 39 23.30 25.40 0.90
N ASP A 40 22.70 26.30 0.13
CA ASP A 40 22.65 27.72 0.47
C ASP A 40 21.81 27.96 1.73
N LEU A 41 22.43 28.55 2.74
CA LEU A 41 21.84 28.79 4.07
C LEU A 41 20.97 30.05 4.11
N THR A 42 20.40 30.46 2.99
CA THR A 42 19.40 31.54 2.95
C THR A 42 18.13 31.12 3.66
N LEU A 43 17.42 32.10 4.22
CA LEU A 43 16.16 31.88 4.93
C LEU A 43 15.15 31.13 4.04
N THR A 44 15.10 31.47 2.74
CA THR A 44 14.22 30.84 1.75
C THR A 44 14.47 29.34 1.62
N ASN A 45 15.73 28.92 1.49
CA ASN A 45 16.08 27.51 1.31
C ASN A 45 15.98 26.70 2.62
N MET A 46 16.20 27.35 3.76
CA MET A 46 16.06 26.73 5.08
C MET A 46 14.62 26.68 5.58
N MET A 47 13.72 27.53 5.07
CA MET A 47 12.34 27.66 5.58
C MET A 47 11.60 26.31 5.63
N PRO A 48 11.59 25.48 4.58
CA PRO A 48 10.91 24.18 4.61
C PRO A 48 11.40 23.25 5.73
N MET A 49 12.72 23.17 5.92
CA MET A 49 13.34 22.36 6.96
C MET A 49 13.04 22.90 8.37
N LEU A 50 13.05 24.23 8.54
CA LEU A 50 12.70 24.89 9.81
C LEU A 50 11.23 24.67 10.18
N VAL A 51 10.32 24.79 9.21
CA VAL A 51 8.88 24.50 9.41
C VAL A 51 8.68 23.07 9.90
N VAL A 52 9.34 22.10 9.26
CA VAL A 52 9.30 20.70 9.65
C VAL A 52 9.88 20.47 11.05
N ALA A 53 11.00 21.12 11.39
CA ALA A 53 11.59 21.04 12.72
C ALA A 53 10.65 21.61 13.80
N VAL A 54 10.01 22.75 13.52
CA VAL A 54 9.00 23.35 14.40
C VAL A 54 7.80 22.41 14.53
N ALA A 55 7.28 21.84 13.44
CA ALA A 55 6.21 20.85 13.47
C ALA A 55 6.53 19.67 14.40
N SER A 56 7.75 19.15 14.31
CA SER A 56 8.24 18.06 15.17
C SER A 56 8.32 18.45 16.64
N MET A 57 8.62 19.71 16.96
CA MET A 57 8.56 20.22 18.34
C MET A 57 7.11 20.39 18.81
N LEU A 58 6.23 20.93 17.96
CA LEU A 58 4.81 21.10 18.26
C LEU A 58 4.11 19.76 18.50
N ALA A 59 4.58 18.70 17.85
CA ALA A 59 4.06 17.34 18.03
C ALA A 59 4.12 16.84 19.50
N LEU A 60 5.01 17.40 20.33
CA LEU A 60 5.16 17.08 21.76
C LEU A 60 4.20 17.86 22.67
N LEU A 61 3.66 18.99 22.20
CA LEU A 61 2.81 19.86 23.03
C LEU A 61 1.57 19.16 23.59
N PRO A 62 0.87 18.28 22.86
CA PRO A 62 -0.32 17.60 23.40
C PRO A 62 -0.05 16.81 24.68
N ARG A 63 1.12 16.19 24.80
CA ARG A 63 1.53 15.49 26.01
C ARG A 63 1.80 16.47 27.15
N ILE A 64 2.51 17.56 26.88
CA ILE A 64 2.76 18.63 27.86
C ILE A 64 1.43 19.23 28.38
N VAL A 65 0.46 19.41 27.49
CA VAL A 65 -0.89 19.89 27.84
C VAL A 65 -1.63 18.86 28.70
N GLN A 66 -1.55 17.57 28.40
CA GLN A 66 -2.18 16.53 29.22
C GLN A 66 -1.53 16.38 30.60
N GLU A 67 -0.20 16.49 30.68
CA GLU A 67 0.53 16.46 31.96
C GLU A 67 0.17 17.67 32.85
N SER A 68 -0.07 18.85 32.24
CA SER A 68 -0.45 20.07 32.96
C SER A 68 -1.95 20.20 33.25
N GLN A 69 -2.82 19.63 32.42
CA GLN A 69 -4.28 19.62 32.60
C GLN A 69 -4.88 18.22 32.41
N PRO A 70 -4.85 17.35 33.46
CA PRO A 70 -5.33 15.98 33.37
C PRO A 70 -6.84 15.83 33.12
N GLY A 71 -7.62 16.90 33.27
CA GLY A 71 -9.07 16.91 33.07
C GLY A 71 -9.52 16.95 31.60
N LEU A 72 -8.61 17.19 30.65
CA LEU A 72 -8.91 17.20 29.22
C LEU A 72 -8.92 15.79 28.64
N SER A 73 -9.98 15.45 27.91
CA SER A 73 -10.05 14.14 27.25
C SER A 73 -9.05 14.05 26.08
N THR A 74 -8.48 12.87 25.86
CA THR A 74 -7.55 12.60 24.74
C THR A 74 -8.18 12.90 23.38
N SER A 75 -9.49 12.69 23.23
CA SER A 75 -10.22 13.00 21.99
C SER A 75 -10.32 14.50 21.75
N THR A 76 -10.59 15.31 22.79
CA THR A 76 -10.60 16.78 22.69
C THR A 76 -9.22 17.30 22.27
N VAL A 77 -8.16 16.80 22.91
CA VAL A 77 -6.78 17.18 22.57
C VAL A 77 -6.45 16.78 21.12
N SER A 78 -6.79 15.55 20.72
CA SER A 78 -6.54 15.08 19.34
C SER A 78 -7.30 15.89 18.29
N LEU A 79 -8.54 16.29 18.58
CA LEU A 79 -9.32 17.16 17.70
C LEU A 79 -8.70 18.56 17.59
N GLY A 80 -8.25 19.13 18.72
CA GLY A 80 -7.55 20.41 18.74
C GLY A 80 -6.25 20.37 17.91
N VAL A 81 -5.49 19.28 18.02
CA VAL A 81 -4.29 19.03 17.19
C VAL A 81 -4.63 18.98 15.71
N LEU A 82 -5.70 18.26 15.33
CA LEU A 82 -6.12 18.18 13.93
C LEU A 82 -6.49 19.55 13.36
N VAL A 83 -7.29 20.33 14.08
CA VAL A 83 -7.66 21.69 13.64
C VAL A 83 -6.44 22.58 13.53
N PHE A 84 -5.56 22.57 14.54
CA PHE A 84 -4.33 23.35 14.54
C PHE A 84 -3.40 22.96 13.38
N ALA A 85 -3.26 21.66 13.09
CA ALA A 85 -2.44 21.17 11.99
C ALA A 85 -2.95 21.65 10.63
N LEU A 86 -4.25 21.53 10.38
CA LEU A 86 -4.86 21.93 9.10
C LEU A 86 -4.84 23.45 8.90
N VAL A 87 -5.26 24.21 9.92
CA VAL A 87 -5.24 25.68 9.87
C VAL A 87 -3.79 26.18 9.79
N GLY A 88 -2.87 25.58 10.55
CA GLY A 88 -1.45 25.94 10.52
C GLY A 88 -0.82 25.70 9.15
N ALA A 89 -1.10 24.56 8.51
CA ALA A 89 -0.62 24.29 7.15
C ALA A 89 -1.17 25.28 6.13
N GLU A 90 -2.47 25.57 6.18
CA GLU A 90 -3.08 26.56 5.29
C GLU A 90 -2.49 27.96 5.51
N VAL A 91 -2.25 28.35 6.76
CA VAL A 91 -1.64 29.65 7.07
C VAL A 91 -0.21 29.73 6.57
N LEU A 92 0.58 28.66 6.74
CA LEU A 92 1.95 28.59 6.24
C LEU A 92 1.98 28.73 4.71
N TYR A 93 1.09 28.02 4.02
CA TYR A 93 1.01 28.05 2.56
C TYR A 93 0.50 29.39 2.02
N ALA A 94 -0.60 29.91 2.58
CA ALA A 94 -1.29 31.08 2.03
C ALA A 94 -0.69 32.43 2.47
N PHE A 95 0.00 32.49 3.62
CA PHE A 95 0.45 33.77 4.22
C PHE A 95 1.94 33.82 4.59
N ALA A 96 2.66 32.70 4.59
CA ALA A 96 4.07 32.66 4.97
C ALA A 96 5.01 32.24 3.83
N ASP A 97 4.50 32.18 2.59
CA ASP A 97 5.21 31.75 1.38
C ASP A 97 5.98 30.42 1.56
N VAL A 98 5.44 29.52 2.38
CA VAL A 98 6.00 28.19 2.61
C VAL A 98 5.50 27.26 1.52
N ASP A 99 6.42 26.49 0.93
CA ASP A 99 6.12 25.48 -0.08
C ASP A 99 5.00 24.51 0.34
N ALA A 100 4.16 24.11 -0.61
CA ALA A 100 3.00 23.24 -0.34
C ALA A 100 3.41 21.91 0.30
N VAL A 101 4.53 21.32 -0.12
CA VAL A 101 5.06 20.07 0.44
C VAL A 101 5.44 20.29 1.90
N ALA A 102 6.11 21.39 2.23
CA ALA A 102 6.49 21.73 3.59
C ALA A 102 5.28 21.99 4.50
N ALA A 103 4.28 22.70 3.99
CA ALA A 103 3.02 22.96 4.70
C ALA A 103 2.24 21.65 4.95
N LEU A 104 2.16 20.75 3.96
CA LEU A 104 1.55 19.44 4.15
C LEU A 104 2.33 18.60 5.16
N MET A 105 3.66 18.55 5.07
CA MET A 105 4.51 17.86 6.03
C MET A 105 4.32 18.40 7.44
N PHE A 106 4.17 19.72 7.62
CA PHE A 106 3.81 20.32 8.90
C PHE A 106 2.52 19.69 9.46
N ALA A 107 1.43 19.67 8.69
CA ALA A 107 0.17 19.08 9.13
C ALA A 107 0.33 17.60 9.49
N LEU A 108 1.01 16.82 8.64
CA LEU A 108 1.22 15.39 8.85
C LEU A 108 2.04 15.11 10.12
N ILE A 109 3.13 15.85 10.34
CA ILE A 109 3.98 15.70 11.52
C ILE A 109 3.25 16.08 12.80
N VAL A 110 2.50 17.18 12.79
CA VAL A 110 1.72 17.58 13.96
C VAL A 110 0.65 16.53 14.27
N VAL A 111 -0.11 16.04 13.28
CA VAL A 111 -1.17 15.03 13.52
C VAL A 111 -0.59 13.68 13.93
N PHE A 112 0.30 13.11 13.11
CA PHE A 112 0.81 11.76 13.34
C PHE A 112 1.88 11.73 14.43
N GLY A 113 2.76 12.72 14.48
CA GLY A 113 3.78 12.83 15.53
C GLY A 113 3.13 12.96 16.91
N SER A 114 2.09 13.79 17.06
CA SER A 114 1.32 13.85 18.30
C SER A 114 0.57 12.56 18.60
N ASN A 115 0.00 11.89 17.59
CA ASN A 115 -0.67 10.61 17.81
C ASN A 115 0.30 9.52 18.28
N LEU A 116 1.51 9.47 17.71
CA LEU A 116 2.57 8.55 18.11
C LEU A 116 3.01 8.85 19.54
N ASP A 117 3.20 10.12 19.89
CA ASP A 117 3.65 10.51 21.23
C ASP A 117 2.60 10.21 22.31
N LEU A 118 1.33 10.56 22.05
CA LEU A 118 0.21 10.29 22.97
C LEU A 118 -0.06 8.79 23.18
N ARG A 119 0.35 7.93 22.26
CA ARG A 119 0.26 6.47 22.37
C ARG A 119 1.54 5.82 22.91
N GLY A 120 2.48 6.60 23.42
CA GLY A 120 3.74 6.08 23.97
C GLY A 120 4.66 5.46 22.93
N ARG A 121 4.60 5.89 21.65
CA ARG A 121 5.43 5.40 20.54
C ARG A 121 6.54 6.40 20.20
N HIS A 122 7.35 6.75 21.18
CA HIS A 122 8.31 7.87 21.11
C HIS A 122 9.46 7.64 20.11
N GLU A 123 9.87 6.38 19.89
CA GLU A 123 10.91 6.03 18.91
C GLU A 123 10.43 6.29 17.48
N TRP A 124 9.18 5.95 17.18
CA TRP A 124 8.58 6.22 15.86
C TRP A 124 8.40 7.71 15.61
N ARG A 125 8.06 8.48 16.65
CA ARG A 125 8.02 9.95 16.56
C ARG A 125 9.41 10.51 16.24
N THR A 126 10.45 10.01 16.90
CA THR A 126 11.84 10.44 16.64
C THR A 126 12.27 10.06 15.22
N ALA A 127 11.99 8.84 14.77
CA ALA A 127 12.24 8.41 13.41
C ALA A 127 11.50 9.28 12.38
N MET A 128 10.24 9.65 12.65
CA MET A 128 9.46 10.56 11.81
C MET A 128 10.10 11.95 11.70
N THR A 129 10.56 12.53 12.81
CA THR A 129 11.25 13.84 12.82
C THR A 129 12.52 13.81 11.96
N PHE A 130 13.38 12.81 12.15
CA PHE A 130 14.61 12.69 11.37
C PHE A 130 14.35 12.38 9.90
N SER A 131 13.36 11.54 9.60
CA SER A 131 12.95 11.24 8.22
C SER A 131 12.39 12.47 7.51
N ALA A 132 11.59 13.29 8.20
CA ALA A 132 11.03 14.51 7.63
C ALA A 132 12.09 15.59 7.39
N ILE A 133 13.03 15.79 8.32
CA ILE A 133 14.16 16.70 8.11
C ILE A 133 15.06 16.15 6.99
N GLY A 134 15.31 14.84 7.01
CA GLY A 134 16.10 14.12 6.02
C GLY A 134 15.53 14.18 4.60
N PHE A 135 14.21 14.27 4.44
CA PHE A 135 13.56 14.45 3.15
C PHE A 135 14.04 15.73 2.44
N TRP A 136 14.16 16.84 3.17
CA TRP A 136 14.65 18.11 2.59
C TRP A 136 16.13 18.06 2.21
N ILE A 137 16.95 17.36 3.01
CA ILE A 137 18.34 17.10 2.64
C ILE A 137 18.40 16.23 1.39
N ALA A 138 17.55 15.19 1.31
CA ALA A 138 17.51 14.29 0.16
C ALA A 138 17.10 15.03 -1.12
N ILE A 139 16.16 15.98 -1.05
CA ILE A 139 15.83 16.88 -2.16
C ILE A 139 17.07 17.68 -2.58
N SER A 140 17.77 18.30 -1.62
CA SER A 140 18.98 19.08 -1.92
C SER A 140 20.09 18.22 -2.54
N ALA A 141 20.36 17.05 -2.00
CA ALA A 141 21.36 16.12 -2.52
C ALA A 141 21.01 15.64 -3.94
N ALA A 142 19.73 15.37 -4.19
CA ALA A 142 19.25 14.99 -5.51
C ALA A 142 19.33 16.16 -6.50
N GLY A 143 19.00 17.38 -6.08
CA GLY A 143 19.13 18.57 -6.91
C GLY A 143 20.57 18.86 -7.32
N ASP A 144 21.52 18.65 -6.40
CA ASP A 144 22.96 18.77 -6.69
C ASP A 144 23.42 17.70 -7.69
N ALA A 145 23.02 16.44 -7.49
CA ALA A 145 23.31 15.37 -8.45
C ALA A 145 22.68 15.62 -9.83
N TYR A 146 21.45 16.13 -9.88
CA TYR A 146 20.76 16.50 -11.12
C TYR A 146 21.48 17.64 -11.86
N ALA A 147 21.99 18.63 -11.13
CA ALA A 147 22.75 19.73 -11.73
C ALA A 147 24.14 19.31 -12.23
N ALA A 148 24.77 18.33 -11.56
CA ALA A 148 26.11 17.87 -11.90
C ALA A 148 26.14 16.87 -13.08
N LEU A 149 25.11 16.05 -13.24
CA LEU A 149 25.05 15.01 -14.25
C LEU A 149 24.60 15.55 -15.62
N PRO A 150 25.25 15.15 -16.72
CA PRO A 150 24.88 15.66 -18.04
C PRO A 150 23.67 14.92 -18.63
N SER A 151 22.81 15.68 -19.33
CA SER A 151 21.65 15.14 -20.06
C SER A 151 22.00 14.57 -21.44
N THR A 152 23.23 14.79 -21.90
CA THR A 152 23.82 14.20 -23.12
C THR A 152 25.26 13.77 -22.86
N TYR A 153 25.66 12.63 -23.40
CA TYR A 153 27.02 12.11 -23.28
C TYR A 153 27.63 11.86 -24.65
N ASN A 154 28.91 12.21 -24.82
CA ASN A 154 29.65 11.94 -26.05
C ASN A 154 30.44 10.65 -25.88
N MET A 155 30.06 9.62 -26.62
CA MET A 155 30.70 8.30 -26.58
C MET A 155 32.14 8.35 -27.07
N GLU A 156 32.98 7.39 -26.69
CA GLU A 156 34.34 7.25 -27.25
C GLU A 156 34.33 7.11 -28.79
N SER A 157 33.24 6.55 -29.33
CA SER A 157 32.99 6.44 -30.77
C SER A 157 32.71 7.78 -31.47
N GLY A 158 32.58 8.87 -30.72
CA GLY A 158 32.18 10.20 -31.20
C GLY A 158 30.68 10.38 -31.41
N GLN A 159 29.87 9.39 -31.03
CA GLN A 159 28.41 9.46 -31.08
C GLN A 159 27.85 10.18 -29.85
N LEU A 160 27.01 11.20 -30.07
CA LEU A 160 26.27 11.84 -28.99
C LEU A 160 25.01 11.03 -28.64
N VAL A 161 24.86 10.66 -27.37
CA VAL A 161 23.70 9.92 -26.85
C VAL A 161 22.97 10.73 -25.78
N SER A 162 21.64 10.60 -25.73
CA SER A 162 20.83 11.23 -24.68
C SER A 162 20.92 10.41 -23.39
N THR A 163 21.31 11.05 -22.30
CA THR A 163 21.45 10.44 -20.97
C THR A 163 20.39 10.94 -19.99
N MET A 164 19.42 11.75 -20.44
CA MET A 164 18.30 12.28 -19.64
C MET A 164 17.62 11.22 -18.75
N ASN A 165 17.36 10.03 -19.28
CA ASN A 165 16.72 8.96 -18.51
C ASN A 165 17.64 8.34 -17.45
N LEU A 166 18.94 8.32 -17.72
CA LEU A 166 19.97 7.81 -16.81
C LEU A 166 20.25 8.81 -15.69
N GLU A 167 20.35 10.09 -16.03
CA GLU A 167 20.44 11.23 -15.12
C GLU A 167 19.26 11.25 -14.13
N ARG A 168 18.02 11.10 -14.62
CA ARG A 168 16.82 10.99 -13.77
C ARG A 168 16.88 9.80 -12.81
N GLN A 169 17.39 8.65 -13.27
CA GLN A 169 17.54 7.45 -12.43
C GLN A 169 18.60 7.63 -11.35
N ALA A 170 19.75 8.20 -11.70
CA ALA A 170 20.82 8.52 -10.76
C ALA A 170 20.36 9.55 -9.71
N THR A 171 19.63 10.58 -10.15
CA THR A 171 19.00 11.58 -9.27
C THR A 171 18.03 10.94 -8.28
N ALA A 172 17.14 10.06 -8.77
CA ALA A 172 16.20 9.33 -7.93
C ALA A 172 16.93 8.40 -6.94
N TYR A 173 18.02 7.76 -7.37
CA TYR A 173 18.88 6.97 -6.51
C TYR A 173 19.43 7.80 -5.34
N VAL A 174 20.03 8.96 -5.60
CA VAL A 174 20.59 9.84 -4.57
C VAL A 174 19.51 10.30 -3.59
N PHE A 175 18.33 10.66 -4.09
CA PHE A 175 17.17 11.02 -3.27
C PHE A 175 16.78 9.87 -2.32
N PHE A 176 16.47 8.69 -2.86
CA PHE A 176 15.96 7.57 -2.05
C PHE A 176 17.01 7.03 -1.08
N ALA A 177 18.29 6.98 -1.48
CA ALA A 177 19.39 6.56 -0.62
C ALA A 177 19.58 7.54 0.56
N SER A 178 19.58 8.85 0.29
CA SER A 178 19.73 9.89 1.32
C SER A 178 18.57 9.91 2.30
N TRP A 179 17.34 9.77 1.79
CA TRP A 179 16.14 9.76 2.64
C TRP A 179 16.05 8.48 3.49
N THR A 180 16.42 7.34 2.93
CA THR A 180 16.50 6.07 3.66
C THR A 180 17.56 6.13 4.76
N LEU A 181 18.73 6.68 4.44
CA LEU A 181 19.79 6.92 5.42
C LEU A 181 19.31 7.78 6.59
N ALA A 182 18.67 8.93 6.31
CA ALA A 182 18.14 9.80 7.36
C ALA A 182 17.07 9.10 8.22
N THR A 183 16.23 8.27 7.61
CA THR A 183 15.23 7.47 8.32
C THR A 183 15.88 6.43 9.23
N LEU A 184 16.92 5.71 8.76
CA LEU A 184 17.69 4.75 9.56
C LEU A 184 18.40 5.42 10.74
N VAL A 185 19.03 6.58 10.50
CA VAL A 185 19.64 7.41 11.55
C VAL A 185 18.58 7.84 12.57
N GLY A 186 17.38 8.21 12.12
CA GLY A 186 16.26 8.55 12.99
C GLY A 186 15.78 7.40 13.87
N VAL A 187 15.71 6.19 13.33
CA VAL A 187 15.38 4.99 14.11
C VAL A 187 16.47 4.71 15.14
N LEU A 188 17.75 4.78 14.75
CA LEU A 188 18.87 4.60 15.67
C LEU A 188 18.86 5.66 16.78
N ALA A 189 18.66 6.93 16.43
CA ALA A 189 18.54 8.03 17.37
C ALA A 189 17.37 7.82 18.34
N GLY A 190 16.22 7.34 17.86
CA GLY A 190 15.08 6.98 18.70
C GLY A 190 15.41 5.89 19.72
N VAL A 191 16.12 4.84 19.29
CA VAL A 191 16.54 3.74 20.19
C VAL A 191 17.61 4.20 21.19
N LEU A 192 18.53 5.09 20.80
CA LEU A 192 19.55 5.66 21.70
C LEU A 192 18.98 6.68 22.70
N ALA A 193 17.98 7.45 22.27
CA ALA A 193 17.26 8.42 23.09
C ALA A 193 16.30 7.78 24.11
N ARG A 194 16.02 6.47 23.96
CA ARG A 194 15.14 5.70 24.85
C ARG A 194 15.69 5.70 26.28
N GLY A 195 14.82 5.96 27.26
CA GLY A 195 15.15 5.92 28.68
C GLY A 195 16.07 7.07 29.15
N THR A 196 16.42 8.00 28.26
CA THR A 196 17.28 9.15 28.55
C THR A 196 16.60 10.46 28.17
N VAL A 197 16.33 10.66 26.89
CA VAL A 197 15.70 11.87 26.33
C VAL A 197 14.19 11.67 26.17
N ASN A 198 13.79 10.47 25.75
CA ASN A 198 12.39 10.06 25.64
C ASN A 198 12.09 8.91 26.63
N PRO A 199 10.86 8.82 27.14
CA PRO A 199 10.42 7.62 27.85
C PRO A 199 10.55 6.37 26.96
N ALA A 200 10.68 5.22 27.62
CA ALA A 200 10.63 3.93 26.95
C ALA A 200 9.25 3.72 26.33
N GLY A 201 9.19 3.38 25.05
CA GLY A 201 7.92 3.13 24.38
C GLY A 201 7.12 1.99 25.05
N GLU A 202 5.83 2.25 25.29
CA GLU A 202 4.91 1.35 25.99
C GLU A 202 4.14 0.44 25.01
N GLU A 203 3.89 0.92 23.79
CA GLU A 203 3.17 0.20 22.75
C GLU A 203 3.97 0.06 21.44
N GLY A 204 3.60 -0.94 20.63
CA GLY A 204 4.09 -1.09 19.26
C GLY A 204 5.39 -1.88 19.16
N TRP A 205 6.23 -1.54 18.18
CA TRP A 205 7.42 -2.34 17.84
C TRP A 205 8.51 -2.27 18.90
N PHE A 206 8.70 -1.10 19.50
CA PHE A 206 9.78 -0.85 20.45
C PHE A 206 9.43 -1.22 21.89
N SER A 207 8.17 -1.60 22.19
CA SER A 207 7.80 -2.07 23.54
C SER A 207 8.52 -3.38 23.91
N PHE A 208 8.85 -4.22 22.92
CA PHE A 208 9.63 -5.45 23.09
C PHE A 208 11.08 -5.21 23.57
N LEU A 209 11.58 -3.97 23.52
CA LEU A 209 12.92 -3.66 24.05
C LEU A 209 12.95 -3.54 25.59
N GLY A 210 11.79 -3.60 26.26
CA GLY A 210 11.67 -3.53 27.72
C GLY A 210 11.88 -2.13 28.30
N GLN A 211 11.45 -1.92 29.54
CA GLN A 211 11.64 -0.66 30.26
C GLN A 211 12.92 -0.76 31.10
N THR A 212 13.99 -0.08 30.67
CA THR A 212 15.24 0.04 31.41
C THR A 212 15.61 1.50 31.54
N ASP A 213 16.05 1.91 32.74
CA ASP A 213 16.59 3.24 32.96
C ASP A 213 17.96 3.38 32.29
N GLY A 214 18.15 4.44 31.50
CA GLY A 214 19.41 4.72 30.80
C GLY A 214 19.66 3.85 29.56
N PHE A 215 20.94 3.59 29.24
CA PHE A 215 21.33 2.93 28.00
C PHE A 215 20.95 1.45 27.96
N ASN A 216 20.04 1.09 27.05
CA ASN A 216 19.54 -0.27 26.92
C ASN A 216 20.51 -1.22 26.20
N ARG A 217 21.33 -1.96 26.96
CA ARG A 217 22.24 -2.98 26.41
C ARG A 217 21.52 -4.13 25.70
N SER A 218 20.26 -4.41 26.01
CA SER A 218 19.52 -5.49 25.34
C SER A 218 19.18 -5.15 23.88
N ALA A 219 19.20 -3.87 23.51
CA ALA A 219 18.97 -3.40 22.15
C ALA A 219 20.23 -3.41 21.27
N LEU A 220 21.39 -3.86 21.78
CA LEU A 220 22.65 -3.87 21.02
C LEU A 220 22.58 -4.60 19.67
N PRO A 221 21.91 -5.77 19.51
CA PRO A 221 21.79 -6.40 18.19
C PRO A 221 21.05 -5.51 17.18
N LEU A 222 19.99 -4.83 17.62
CA LEU A 222 19.22 -3.90 16.79
C LEU A 222 20.06 -2.66 16.42
N MET A 223 20.75 -2.06 17.40
CA MET A 223 21.67 -0.94 17.16
C MET A 223 22.79 -1.32 16.18
N GLY A 224 23.32 -2.54 16.30
CA GLY A 224 24.32 -3.09 15.38
C GLY A 224 23.79 -3.20 13.95
N ALA A 225 22.59 -3.77 13.77
CA ALA A 225 21.96 -3.85 12.45
C ALA A 225 21.70 -2.47 11.82
N LEU A 226 21.20 -1.53 12.62
CA LEU A 226 20.98 -0.15 12.18
C LEU A 226 22.30 0.52 11.78
N THR A 227 23.36 0.33 12.55
CA THR A 227 24.69 0.89 12.25
C THR A 227 25.25 0.32 10.96
N VAL A 228 25.18 -1.01 10.76
CA VAL A 228 25.60 -1.65 9.50
C VAL A 228 24.79 -1.11 8.32
N SER A 229 23.48 -0.93 8.49
CA SER A 229 22.60 -0.37 7.46
C SER A 229 23.00 1.07 7.10
N ILE A 230 23.25 1.92 8.11
CA ILE A 230 23.73 3.30 7.93
C ILE A 230 25.07 3.30 7.18
N VAL A 231 26.03 2.48 7.61
CA VAL A 231 27.35 2.38 6.94
C VAL A 231 27.19 1.90 5.50
N ALA A 232 26.29 0.96 5.21
CA ALA A 232 26.05 0.48 3.85
C ALA A 232 25.50 1.59 2.94
N PHE A 233 24.55 2.40 3.41
CA PHE A 233 24.02 3.53 2.65
C PHE A 233 25.02 4.69 2.51
N VAL A 234 25.81 4.97 3.55
CA VAL A 234 26.91 5.95 3.49
C VAL A 234 27.96 5.50 2.48
N GLY A 235 28.37 4.22 2.52
CA GLY A 235 29.33 3.66 1.58
C GLY A 235 28.81 3.65 0.14
N SER A 236 27.51 3.38 -0.05
CA SER A 236 26.83 3.43 -1.34
C SER A 236 26.84 4.84 -1.95
N LEU A 237 26.45 5.87 -1.17
CA LEU A 237 26.49 7.27 -1.58
C LEU A 237 27.92 7.78 -1.81
N TRP A 238 28.85 7.39 -0.94
CA TRP A 238 30.27 7.76 -1.08
C TRP A 238 30.88 7.17 -2.34
N HIS A 239 30.61 5.88 -2.63
CA HIS A 239 31.10 5.22 -3.83
C HIS A 239 30.53 5.88 -5.10
N PHE A 240 29.23 6.18 -5.13
CA PHE A 240 28.60 6.91 -6.23
C PHE A 240 29.29 8.26 -6.51
N ASN A 241 29.63 9.03 -5.48
CA ASN A 241 30.30 10.32 -5.65
C ASN A 241 31.80 10.19 -6.00
N SER A 242 32.40 9.02 -5.81
CA SER A 242 33.83 8.79 -6.08
C SER A 242 34.13 8.27 -7.50
N VAL A 243 33.12 7.75 -8.20
CA VAL A 243 33.26 7.19 -9.55
C VAL A 243 33.03 8.24 -10.63
N ASP A 244 33.46 7.91 -11.85
CA ASP A 244 33.30 8.78 -13.02
C ASP A 244 31.83 8.88 -13.46
N VAL A 245 31.52 9.91 -14.25
CA VAL A 245 30.17 10.18 -14.77
C VAL A 245 29.60 8.98 -15.56
N ILE A 246 30.45 8.21 -16.23
CA ILE A 246 30.07 6.98 -16.96
C ILE A 246 29.41 5.98 -16.01
N ASP A 247 30.01 5.79 -14.83
CA ASP A 247 29.53 4.87 -13.80
C ASP A 247 28.29 5.40 -13.09
N GLN A 248 28.27 6.71 -12.78
CA GLN A 248 27.12 7.37 -12.15
C GLN A 248 25.87 7.27 -13.02
N LEU A 249 26.01 7.44 -14.34
CA LEU A 249 24.92 7.32 -15.30
C LEU A 249 24.59 5.86 -15.65
N GLY A 250 25.48 4.89 -15.40
CA GLY A 250 25.22 3.50 -15.77
C GLY A 250 25.34 3.21 -17.26
N ILE A 251 26.28 3.86 -17.96
CA ILE A 251 26.47 3.68 -19.41
C ILE A 251 27.26 2.39 -19.67
N THR A 252 26.57 1.25 -19.64
CA THR A 252 27.19 -0.09 -19.73
C THR A 252 27.89 -0.40 -21.07
N THR A 253 27.74 0.45 -22.07
CA THR A 253 28.31 0.27 -23.42
C THR A 253 29.66 0.97 -23.61
N GLU A 254 30.07 1.84 -22.69
CA GLU A 254 31.35 2.54 -22.74
C GLU A 254 32.48 1.70 -22.12
N ASN A 255 33.68 1.84 -22.68
CA ASN A 255 34.86 1.20 -22.09
C ASN A 255 35.21 1.90 -20.77
N GLY A 256 35.59 1.13 -19.76
CA GLY A 256 35.89 1.65 -18.42
C GLY A 256 34.69 1.78 -17.49
N TYR A 257 33.49 1.37 -17.91
CA TYR A 257 32.37 1.21 -16.99
C TYR A 257 32.60 0.06 -16.00
N HIS A 258 32.56 0.37 -14.71
CA HIS A 258 32.68 -0.56 -13.59
C HIS A 258 31.49 -0.47 -12.61
N GLY A 259 30.64 0.55 -12.77
CA GLY A 259 29.45 0.78 -11.96
C GLY A 259 29.76 1.15 -10.51
N TYR A 260 28.73 1.13 -9.66
CA TYR A 260 28.86 1.44 -8.25
C TYR A 260 27.95 0.56 -7.37
N ALA A 261 28.21 0.58 -6.06
CA ALA A 261 27.37 -0.10 -5.09
C ALA A 261 26.08 0.71 -4.87
N GLY A 262 25.04 0.43 -5.66
CA GLY A 262 23.79 1.19 -5.64
C GLY A 262 22.81 0.84 -4.51
N TYR A 263 21.62 1.44 -4.56
CA TYR A 263 20.58 1.37 -3.52
C TYR A 263 20.25 -0.07 -3.10
N TRP A 264 20.07 -0.96 -4.07
CA TRP A 264 19.68 -2.34 -3.80
C TRP A 264 20.74 -3.11 -3.02
N SER A 265 22.03 -2.83 -3.27
CA SER A 265 23.11 -3.45 -2.52
C SER A 265 23.10 -3.02 -1.04
N ALA A 266 22.90 -1.73 -0.78
CA ALA A 266 22.78 -1.21 0.59
C ALA A 266 21.50 -1.69 1.29
N LEU A 267 20.37 -1.72 0.58
CA LEU A 267 19.09 -2.20 1.10
C LEU A 267 19.15 -3.69 1.46
N LEU A 268 19.66 -4.54 0.58
CA LEU A 268 19.78 -5.97 0.84
C LEU A 268 20.78 -6.25 1.97
N THR A 269 21.87 -5.47 2.06
CA THR A 269 22.78 -5.52 3.21
C THR A 269 22.07 -5.17 4.51
N SER A 270 21.16 -4.20 4.49
CA SER A 270 20.33 -3.85 5.65
C SER A 270 19.41 -5.00 6.04
N VAL A 271 18.73 -5.65 5.07
CA VAL A 271 17.88 -6.82 5.31
C VAL A 271 18.67 -7.95 5.96
N VAL A 272 19.85 -8.27 5.43
CA VAL A 272 20.73 -9.29 6.01
C VAL A 272 21.19 -8.90 7.40
N ALA A 273 21.53 -7.64 7.65
CA ALA A 273 21.92 -7.14 8.97
C ALA A 273 20.80 -7.34 10.01
N PHE A 274 19.54 -7.05 9.66
CA PHE A 274 18.39 -7.32 10.54
C PHE A 274 18.15 -8.82 10.77
N ILE A 275 18.34 -9.67 9.75
CA ILE A 275 18.27 -11.13 9.92
C ILE A 275 19.35 -11.60 10.89
N VAL A 276 20.60 -11.17 10.70
CA VAL A 276 21.73 -11.49 11.58
C VAL A 276 21.48 -11.01 12.99
N ALA A 277 20.97 -9.79 13.20
CA ALA A 277 20.60 -9.30 14.52
C ALA A 277 19.49 -10.13 15.18
N GLY A 278 18.50 -10.59 14.42
CA GLY A 278 17.49 -11.53 14.90
C GLY A 278 18.09 -12.88 15.32
N MET A 279 19.02 -13.42 14.53
CA MET A 279 19.75 -14.65 14.88
C MET A 279 20.61 -14.49 16.13
N VAL A 280 21.28 -13.34 16.28
CA VAL A 280 22.07 -13.00 17.47
C VAL A 280 21.18 -12.87 18.71
N ALA A 281 20.01 -12.24 18.59
CA ALA A 281 19.02 -12.15 19.68
C ALA A 281 18.52 -13.54 20.11
N GLU A 282 18.49 -14.49 19.17
CA GLU A 282 18.11 -15.89 19.38
C GLU A 282 19.25 -16.82 19.82
N ARG A 283 20.45 -16.27 19.99
CA ARG A 283 21.70 -17.01 20.25
C ARG A 283 22.06 -18.03 19.15
N TRP A 284 21.54 -17.85 17.94
CA TRP A 284 21.90 -18.64 16.75
C TRP A 284 23.20 -18.14 16.13
N TYR A 285 24.24 -17.99 16.94
CA TYR A 285 25.49 -17.32 16.56
C TYR A 285 26.20 -17.98 15.38
N THR A 286 26.21 -19.32 15.29
CA THR A 286 26.78 -20.03 14.12
C THR A 286 26.05 -19.71 12.82
N ARG A 287 24.71 -19.60 12.87
CA ARG A 287 23.90 -19.20 11.70
C ARG A 287 24.13 -17.73 11.35
N ALA A 288 24.23 -16.87 12.36
CA ALA A 288 24.54 -15.45 12.19
C ALA A 288 25.89 -15.24 11.51
N MET A 289 26.94 -15.95 11.97
CA MET A 289 28.26 -15.94 11.36
C MET A 289 28.23 -16.47 9.92
N LEU A 290 27.52 -17.58 9.67
CA LEU A 290 27.38 -18.13 8.32
C LEU A 290 26.72 -17.13 7.38
N VAL A 291 25.53 -16.63 7.72
CA VAL A 291 24.78 -15.71 6.87
C VAL A 291 25.53 -14.40 6.66
N GLY A 292 26.08 -13.81 7.72
CA GLY A 292 26.84 -12.56 7.64
C GLY A 292 28.10 -12.71 6.78
N SER A 293 28.90 -13.75 7.02
CA SER A 293 30.13 -13.98 6.27
C SER A 293 29.87 -14.34 4.80
N MET A 294 28.85 -15.14 4.51
CA MET A 294 28.47 -15.48 3.13
C MET A 294 27.92 -14.27 2.38
N TRP A 295 27.15 -13.39 3.04
CA TRP A 295 26.71 -12.14 2.43
C TRP A 295 27.88 -11.20 2.14
N THR A 296 28.82 -11.04 3.08
CA THR A 296 30.03 -10.24 2.83
C THR A 296 30.85 -10.81 1.67
N LEU A 297 31.00 -12.14 1.61
CA LEU A 297 31.70 -12.78 0.49
C LEU A 297 30.96 -12.56 -0.84
N TYR A 298 29.63 -12.69 -0.85
CA TYR A 298 28.80 -12.39 -2.02
C TYR A 298 28.99 -10.94 -2.49
N GLN A 299 29.01 -9.98 -1.56
CA GLN A 299 29.26 -8.57 -1.89
C GLN A 299 30.64 -8.36 -2.51
N VAL A 300 31.69 -8.92 -1.90
CA VAL A 300 33.07 -8.82 -2.40
C VAL A 300 33.20 -9.47 -3.77
N ALA A 301 32.61 -10.65 -3.99
CA ALA A 301 32.60 -11.34 -5.27
C ALA A 301 31.78 -10.59 -6.33
N ALA A 302 30.60 -10.06 -5.98
CA ALA A 302 29.78 -9.26 -6.90
C ALA A 302 30.49 -7.97 -7.33
N TRP A 303 31.25 -7.33 -6.43
CA TRP A 303 32.07 -6.18 -6.78
C TRP A 303 33.25 -6.54 -7.69
N PHE A 304 33.80 -7.75 -7.54
CA PHE A 304 34.82 -8.27 -8.44
C PHE A 304 34.26 -8.52 -9.84
N GLU A 305 33.10 -9.20 -9.93
CA GLU A 305 32.41 -9.45 -11.21
C GLU A 305 31.99 -8.16 -11.92
N ALA A 306 31.62 -7.12 -11.16
CA ALA A 306 31.31 -5.80 -11.69
C ALA A 306 32.56 -5.01 -12.14
N GLY A 307 33.77 -5.45 -11.78
CA GLY A 307 35.02 -4.75 -12.08
C GLY A 307 35.33 -3.56 -11.16
N ILE A 308 34.56 -3.36 -10.08
CA ILE A 308 34.78 -2.30 -9.07
C ILE A 308 36.16 -2.47 -8.40
N TRP A 309 36.58 -3.72 -8.20
CA TRP A 309 37.94 -4.06 -7.84
C TRP A 309 38.34 -5.31 -8.61
N TYR A 310 39.62 -5.45 -8.92
CA TYR A 310 40.10 -6.52 -9.78
C TYR A 310 41.47 -7.03 -9.34
N SER A 311 41.72 -8.31 -9.61
CA SER A 311 42.99 -9.00 -9.39
C SER A 311 43.15 -10.11 -10.41
N GLU A 312 44.24 -10.08 -11.17
CA GLU A 312 44.53 -11.06 -12.23
C GLU A 312 44.57 -12.51 -11.70
N ASP A 313 45.06 -12.71 -10.46
CA ASP A 313 45.14 -14.03 -9.84
C ASP A 313 43.75 -14.65 -9.61
N LEU A 314 42.73 -13.81 -9.40
CA LEU A 314 41.35 -14.24 -9.13
C LEU A 314 40.51 -14.44 -10.40
N ASP A 315 40.93 -13.89 -11.54
CA ASP A 315 40.30 -14.09 -12.86
C ASP A 315 41.04 -15.14 -13.72
N GLY A 316 42.28 -15.46 -13.37
CA GLY A 316 43.10 -16.43 -14.08
C GLY A 316 42.61 -17.88 -13.99
N THR A 317 43.36 -18.81 -14.59
CA THR A 317 42.98 -20.24 -14.68
C THR A 317 42.70 -20.91 -13.32
N TRP A 318 43.31 -20.39 -12.24
CA TRP A 318 43.10 -20.87 -10.86
C TRP A 318 42.03 -20.10 -10.09
N GLY A 319 41.47 -19.02 -10.65
CA GLY A 319 40.54 -18.11 -9.99
C GLY A 319 39.35 -18.83 -9.35
N ALA A 320 38.68 -19.71 -10.10
CA ALA A 320 37.56 -20.51 -9.59
C ALA A 320 37.96 -21.39 -8.39
N LEU A 321 39.18 -21.95 -8.39
CA LEU A 321 39.68 -22.75 -7.26
C LEU A 321 40.06 -21.88 -6.06
N ILE A 322 40.55 -20.66 -6.29
CA ILE A 322 40.84 -19.70 -5.21
C ILE A 322 39.54 -19.22 -4.56
N TRP A 323 38.52 -18.85 -5.34
CA TRP A 323 37.19 -18.51 -4.82
C TRP A 323 36.55 -19.66 -4.04
N LEU A 324 36.68 -20.89 -4.55
CA LEU A 324 36.25 -22.09 -3.83
C LEU A 324 37.02 -22.26 -2.52
N ALA A 325 38.34 -22.08 -2.53
CA ALA A 325 39.19 -22.18 -1.35
C ALA A 325 38.83 -21.13 -0.29
N ILE A 326 38.66 -19.86 -0.68
CA ILE A 326 38.21 -18.78 0.21
C ILE A 326 36.89 -19.16 0.87
N THR A 327 35.91 -19.59 0.07
CA THR A 327 34.59 -20.02 0.57
C THR A 327 34.72 -21.19 1.54
N PHE A 328 35.51 -22.20 1.18
CA PHE A 328 35.73 -23.39 2.00
C PHE A 328 36.40 -23.04 3.34
N PHE A 329 37.50 -22.30 3.34
CA PHE A 329 38.23 -21.93 4.56
C PHE A 329 37.40 -21.00 5.45
N LEU A 330 36.59 -20.12 4.88
CA LEU A 330 35.63 -19.29 5.62
C LEU A 330 34.61 -20.18 6.36
N CYS A 331 34.03 -21.18 5.68
CA CYS A 331 33.13 -22.15 6.29
C CYS A 331 33.81 -23.01 7.37
N VAL A 332 35.06 -23.44 7.15
CA VAL A 332 35.87 -24.16 8.15
C VAL A 332 36.12 -23.29 9.39
N GLY A 333 36.45 -22.02 9.21
CA GLY A 333 36.62 -21.07 10.31
C GLY A 333 35.34 -20.90 11.14
N ILE A 334 34.19 -20.75 10.47
CA ILE A 334 32.88 -20.64 11.15
C ILE A 334 32.53 -21.91 11.91
N TYR A 335 32.76 -23.09 11.31
CA TYR A 335 32.56 -24.38 11.98
C TYR A 335 33.48 -24.55 13.19
N SER A 336 34.76 -24.19 13.05
CA SER A 336 35.75 -24.26 14.12
C SER A 336 35.38 -23.36 15.30
N ILE A 337 35.02 -22.11 15.05
CA ILE A 337 34.58 -21.17 16.09
C ILE A 337 33.27 -21.67 16.74
N GLY A 338 32.29 -22.09 15.94
CA GLY A 338 30.99 -22.51 16.44
C GLY A 338 31.05 -23.73 17.37
N ASN A 339 31.99 -24.65 17.15
CA ASN A 339 32.19 -25.85 17.96
C ASN A 339 33.28 -25.72 19.03
N HIS A 340 33.96 -24.58 19.12
CA HIS A 340 35.02 -24.38 20.09
C HIS A 340 34.45 -24.33 21.52
N GLU A 341 35.08 -25.01 22.48
CA GLU A 341 34.54 -25.12 23.85
C GLU A 341 34.46 -23.77 24.60
N ARG A 342 35.44 -22.88 24.38
CA ARG A 342 35.52 -21.57 25.05
C ARG A 342 34.74 -20.43 24.39
N PHE A 343 34.64 -20.44 23.06
CA PHE A 343 34.09 -19.33 22.27
C PHE A 343 32.94 -19.78 21.35
N GLY A 344 32.44 -21.00 21.53
CA GLY A 344 31.36 -21.63 20.79
C GLY A 344 30.49 -22.49 21.72
N GLY A 345 29.74 -23.46 21.17
CA GLY A 345 28.91 -24.37 21.97
C GLY A 345 27.71 -23.68 22.65
N TRP A 346 27.25 -22.56 22.10
CA TRP A 346 26.15 -21.79 22.68
C TRP A 346 24.82 -22.54 22.63
N ALA A 347 24.12 -22.58 23.76
CA ALA A 347 22.75 -23.09 23.80
C ALA A 347 21.79 -22.12 23.10
N ASN A 348 21.10 -22.61 22.07
CA ASN A 348 20.00 -21.89 21.44
C ASN A 348 18.86 -21.68 22.45
N LEU A 349 18.15 -20.55 22.32
CA LEU A 349 16.97 -20.31 23.16
C LEU A 349 15.84 -21.28 22.83
N GLY A 350 15.35 -21.99 23.85
CA GLY A 350 14.21 -22.91 23.76
C GLY A 350 12.89 -22.20 23.47
N GLU A 351 11.81 -22.97 23.27
CA GLU A 351 10.48 -22.37 23.04
C GLU A 351 9.90 -21.68 24.29
N HIS A 352 10.32 -22.12 25.47
CA HIS A 352 9.83 -21.63 26.76
C HIS A 352 10.48 -20.30 27.20
N GLU A 353 11.61 -19.92 26.60
CA GLU A 353 12.31 -18.66 26.87
C GLU A 353 12.64 -17.94 25.55
N PRO A 354 11.63 -17.47 24.80
CA PRO A 354 11.85 -16.82 23.51
C PRO A 354 12.57 -15.47 23.67
N SER A 355 13.41 -15.10 22.71
CA SER A 355 13.95 -13.74 22.67
C SER A 355 12.84 -12.72 22.41
N GLN A 356 13.11 -11.46 22.76
CA GLN A 356 12.22 -10.34 22.44
C GLN A 356 12.01 -10.19 20.92
N ALA A 357 13.03 -10.49 20.10
CA ALA A 357 12.92 -10.48 18.64
C ALA A 357 11.92 -11.54 18.13
N ARG A 358 11.88 -12.73 18.73
CA ARG A 358 10.91 -13.77 18.36
C ARG A 358 9.50 -13.43 18.83
N LEU A 359 9.34 -12.81 20.01
CA LEU A 359 8.05 -12.29 20.45
C LEU A 359 7.54 -11.21 19.48
N PHE A 360 8.41 -10.29 19.06
CA PHE A 360 8.12 -9.28 18.06
C PHE A 360 7.67 -9.91 16.72
N LEU A 361 8.43 -10.88 16.19
CA LEU A 361 8.10 -11.56 14.93
C LEU A 361 6.80 -12.38 15.04
N ARG A 362 6.50 -13.00 16.18
CA ARG A 362 5.21 -13.69 16.41
C ARG A 362 4.03 -12.73 16.42
N ALA A 363 4.21 -11.52 16.97
CA ALA A 363 3.18 -10.50 17.01
C ALA A 363 2.97 -9.83 15.64
N HIS A 364 4.06 -9.41 14.98
CA HIS A 364 4.02 -8.50 13.83
C HIS A 364 4.50 -9.09 12.50
N GLY A 365 5.15 -10.26 12.51
CA GLY A 365 5.78 -10.83 11.31
C GLY A 365 4.81 -11.02 10.15
N SER A 366 3.60 -11.51 10.41
CA SER A 366 2.58 -11.66 9.36
C SER A 366 2.17 -10.33 8.70
N SER A 367 1.96 -9.28 9.50
CA SER A 367 1.62 -7.94 8.97
C SER A 367 2.80 -7.31 8.24
N MET A 368 4.04 -7.51 8.73
CA MET A 368 5.24 -7.02 8.06
C MET A 368 5.43 -7.69 6.70
N MET A 369 5.19 -9.00 6.59
CA MET A 369 5.29 -9.72 5.32
C MET A 369 4.22 -9.30 4.32
N ILE A 370 2.99 -9.00 4.79
CA ILE A 370 1.93 -8.46 3.91
C ILE A 370 2.30 -7.04 3.44
N ALA A 371 2.81 -6.19 4.33
CA ALA A 371 3.28 -4.85 3.97
C ALA A 371 4.46 -4.91 2.98
N LEU A 372 5.38 -5.86 3.17
CA LEU A 372 6.49 -6.08 2.24
C LEU A 372 5.99 -6.55 0.87
N ALA A 373 5.01 -7.46 0.82
CA ALA A 373 4.40 -7.89 -0.44
C ALA A 373 3.72 -6.71 -1.17
N PHE A 374 3.08 -5.80 -0.44
CA PHE A 374 2.55 -4.55 -1.00
C PHE A 374 3.65 -3.66 -1.59
N LEU A 375 4.73 -3.40 -0.84
CA LEU A 375 5.84 -2.55 -1.29
C LEU A 375 6.55 -3.13 -2.51
N VAL A 376 6.84 -4.43 -2.51
CA VAL A 376 7.44 -5.13 -3.66
C VAL A 376 6.48 -5.15 -4.85
N GLY A 377 5.19 -5.41 -4.61
CA GLY A 377 4.16 -5.37 -5.64
C GLY A 377 4.03 -3.99 -6.29
N LEU A 378 4.15 -2.91 -5.51
CA LEU A 378 4.18 -1.54 -6.00
C LEU A 378 5.45 -1.27 -6.81
N ALA A 379 6.62 -1.62 -6.26
CA ALA A 379 7.91 -1.39 -6.93
C ALA A 379 7.96 -2.03 -8.33
N ILE A 380 7.51 -3.28 -8.47
CA ILE A 380 7.49 -4.00 -9.75
C ILE A 380 6.55 -3.33 -10.77
N ARG A 381 5.43 -2.77 -10.31
CA ARG A 381 4.47 -2.09 -11.18
C ARG A 381 5.00 -0.74 -11.66
N VAL A 382 5.91 -0.10 -10.93
CA VAL A 382 6.41 1.25 -11.20
C VAL A 382 7.75 1.24 -11.95
N GLN A 383 8.73 0.47 -11.47
CA GLN A 383 10.15 0.62 -11.82
C GLN A 383 10.43 0.53 -13.32
N TRP A 384 9.73 -0.33 -14.06
CA TRP A 384 9.99 -0.55 -15.49
C TRP A 384 9.38 0.50 -16.41
N TYR A 385 8.35 1.22 -15.96
CA TYR A 385 7.56 2.10 -16.83
C TYR A 385 7.63 3.58 -16.42
N ALA A 386 8.07 3.90 -15.19
CA ALA A 386 8.15 5.27 -14.70
C ALA A 386 8.98 6.17 -15.64
N VAL A 387 10.25 5.84 -15.85
CA VAL A 387 11.16 6.68 -16.66
C VAL A 387 10.77 6.68 -18.15
N PRO A 388 10.49 5.54 -18.80
CA PRO A 388 10.05 5.55 -20.21
C PRO A 388 8.78 6.35 -20.45
N SER A 389 7.82 6.36 -19.50
CA SER A 389 6.57 7.12 -19.63
C SER A 389 6.75 8.63 -19.53
N MET A 390 7.85 9.10 -18.93
CA MET A 390 8.18 10.52 -18.79
C MET A 390 9.04 11.06 -19.95
N ASN A 391 9.48 10.18 -20.84
CA ASN A 391 10.38 10.50 -21.95
C ASN A 391 10.25 9.43 -23.03
N ALA A 392 9.12 9.47 -23.75
CA ALA A 392 8.81 8.46 -24.75
C ALA A 392 9.81 8.48 -25.91
N PHE A 393 10.12 7.30 -26.43
CA PHE A 393 11.03 7.15 -27.55
C PHE A 393 10.49 7.86 -28.80
N GLY A 394 11.28 8.79 -29.35
CA GLY A 394 10.98 9.53 -30.58
C GLY A 394 10.19 10.83 -30.38
N THR A 395 9.43 11.00 -29.28
CA THR A 395 8.68 12.24 -29.01
C THR A 395 9.27 13.06 -27.87
N GLY A 396 9.94 12.43 -26.91
CA GLY A 396 10.45 13.10 -25.70
C GLY A 396 9.36 13.55 -24.73
N ASN A 397 8.11 13.19 -24.97
CA ASN A 397 6.94 13.61 -24.18
C ASN A 397 6.47 12.50 -23.23
N TRP A 398 5.43 12.82 -22.46
CA TRP A 398 4.68 11.84 -21.69
C TRP A 398 4.02 10.78 -22.58
N ASP A 399 3.97 9.54 -22.10
CA ASP A 399 3.36 8.41 -22.81
C ASP A 399 2.64 7.43 -21.87
N MET A 400 1.67 6.73 -22.44
CA MET A 400 0.83 5.74 -21.76
C MET A 400 0.92 4.39 -22.47
N THR A 401 0.94 3.32 -21.69
CA THR A 401 0.86 1.94 -22.20
C THR A 401 -0.60 1.50 -22.33
N GLY A 402 -0.89 0.33 -22.93
CA GLY A 402 -2.25 -0.22 -23.01
C GLY A 402 -3.03 0.10 -24.27
N GLY A 403 -2.40 0.70 -25.28
CA GLY A 403 -3.04 1.02 -26.56
C GLY A 403 -3.94 2.25 -26.47
N SER A 404 -5.07 2.25 -27.18
CA SER A 404 -5.91 3.44 -27.37
C SER A 404 -6.79 3.81 -26.17
N ASP A 405 -7.13 2.86 -25.30
CA ASP A 405 -8.11 3.08 -24.24
C ASP A 405 -7.67 4.09 -23.17
N PRO A 406 -6.42 4.05 -22.68
CA PRO A 406 -5.85 5.06 -21.79
C PRO A 406 -5.84 6.48 -22.39
N TRP A 407 -5.61 6.61 -23.69
CA TRP A 407 -5.68 7.91 -24.38
C TRP A 407 -7.10 8.48 -24.42
N TYR A 408 -8.12 7.63 -24.58
CA TYR A 408 -9.50 8.09 -24.46
C TYR A 408 -9.85 8.43 -23.00
N MET A 409 -9.29 7.71 -22.01
CA MET A 409 -9.42 8.11 -20.60
C MET A 409 -8.81 9.48 -20.34
N LYS A 410 -7.64 9.79 -20.93
CA LYS A 410 -6.97 11.10 -20.81
C LYS A 410 -7.87 12.22 -21.30
N ARG A 411 -8.49 12.05 -22.48
CA ARG A 411 -9.49 12.99 -23.01
C ARG A 411 -10.65 13.23 -22.04
N VAL A 412 -11.18 12.18 -21.41
CA VAL A 412 -12.28 12.29 -20.43
C VAL A 412 -11.81 13.04 -19.18
N VAL A 413 -10.61 12.73 -18.67
CA VAL A 413 -10.05 13.38 -17.47
C VAL A 413 -9.76 14.85 -17.74
N ASP A 414 -9.17 15.19 -18.88
CA ASP A 414 -8.92 16.59 -19.27
C ASP A 414 -10.23 17.39 -19.37
N TYR A 415 -11.28 16.76 -19.92
CA TYR A 415 -12.60 17.38 -19.94
C TYR A 415 -13.15 17.63 -18.54
N ILE A 416 -12.98 16.67 -17.60
CA ILE A 416 -13.40 16.82 -16.21
C ILE A 416 -12.66 17.97 -15.54
N LEU A 417 -11.33 18.06 -15.71
CA LEU A 417 -10.51 19.13 -15.13
C LEU A 417 -10.90 20.50 -15.69
N ALA A 418 -11.15 20.60 -17.00
CA ALA A 418 -11.51 21.86 -17.64
C ALA A 418 -12.95 22.32 -17.34
N ASN A 419 -13.90 21.39 -17.21
CA ASN A 419 -15.35 21.72 -17.15
C ASN A 419 -16.00 21.41 -15.80
N ASN A 420 -15.29 20.74 -14.88
CA ASN A 420 -15.84 20.22 -13.63
C ASN A 420 -17.09 19.35 -13.83
N ALA A 421 -17.15 18.63 -14.96
CA ALA A 421 -18.31 17.86 -15.39
C ALA A 421 -17.88 16.55 -16.07
N HIS A 422 -18.71 15.51 -15.93
CA HIS A 422 -18.46 14.23 -16.60
C HIS A 422 -18.72 14.34 -18.10
N LEU A 423 -17.79 13.88 -18.94
CA LEU A 423 -17.96 13.85 -20.39
C LEU A 423 -19.02 12.82 -20.79
N VAL A 424 -20.23 13.27 -21.09
CA VAL A 424 -21.36 12.41 -21.49
C VAL A 424 -21.45 12.20 -22.99
N PHE A 425 -21.29 13.25 -23.78
CA PHE A 425 -21.30 13.20 -25.24
C PHE A 425 -20.02 13.79 -25.79
N ASP A 426 -19.40 13.05 -26.71
CA ASP A 426 -18.13 13.38 -27.32
C ASP A 426 -18.28 13.51 -28.83
N ALA A 427 -18.17 14.74 -29.33
CA ALA A 427 -18.30 15.03 -30.76
C ALA A 427 -17.17 14.40 -31.61
N ASP A 428 -16.01 14.13 -31.02
CA ASP A 428 -14.84 13.65 -31.76
C ASP A 428 -14.78 12.12 -31.84
N ARG A 429 -15.56 11.40 -31.02
CA ARG A 429 -15.52 9.93 -30.93
C ARG A 429 -15.95 9.23 -32.23
N PHE A 430 -16.74 9.89 -33.07
CA PHE A 430 -17.19 9.36 -34.36
C PHE A 430 -17.57 10.50 -35.32
N TYR A 431 -16.60 11.34 -35.66
CA TYR A 431 -16.83 12.50 -36.50
C TYR A 431 -17.44 12.12 -37.88
N PRO A 432 -18.47 12.83 -38.38
CA PRO A 432 -19.08 14.06 -37.83
C PRO A 432 -20.28 13.84 -36.90
N ILE A 433 -20.65 12.59 -36.62
CA ILE A 433 -21.87 12.27 -35.85
C ILE A 433 -21.63 12.44 -34.34
N GLY A 434 -20.41 12.17 -33.88
CA GLY A 434 -20.08 12.07 -32.46
C GLY A 434 -20.62 10.79 -31.81
N GLY A 435 -20.39 10.65 -30.52
CA GLY A 435 -20.82 9.48 -29.78
C GLY A 435 -20.96 9.75 -28.29
N ILE A 436 -21.88 9.02 -27.67
CA ILE A 436 -21.99 8.99 -26.21
C ILE A 436 -20.72 8.34 -25.63
N ASN A 437 -20.25 8.85 -24.50
CA ASN A 437 -19.26 8.18 -23.68
C ASN A 437 -19.96 7.27 -22.66
N PRO A 438 -20.02 5.95 -22.88
CA PRO A 438 -20.75 5.07 -22.00
C PRO A 438 -19.89 4.61 -20.81
N ARG A 439 -18.67 5.13 -20.65
CA ARG A 439 -17.74 4.71 -19.59
C ARG A 439 -18.21 5.24 -18.23
N PRO A 440 -18.32 4.37 -17.20
CA PRO A 440 -18.70 4.78 -15.85
C PRO A 440 -17.71 5.80 -15.25
N PRO A 441 -18.19 6.69 -14.34
CA PRO A 441 -17.47 7.91 -14.00
C PRO A 441 -16.33 7.74 -12.99
N LEU A 442 -16.44 6.85 -12.00
CA LEU A 442 -15.58 6.90 -10.82
C LEU A 442 -14.10 6.66 -11.11
N PHE A 443 -13.77 5.85 -12.11
CA PHE A 443 -12.38 5.65 -12.50
C PHE A 443 -11.75 6.97 -12.99
N SER A 444 -12.35 7.63 -13.99
CA SER A 444 -11.86 8.91 -14.52
C SER A 444 -11.90 10.03 -13.49
N TRP A 445 -12.95 10.08 -12.64
CA TRP A 445 -13.00 11.05 -11.54
C TRP A 445 -11.93 10.81 -10.49
N SER A 446 -11.57 9.56 -10.20
CA SER A 446 -10.46 9.27 -9.29
C SER A 446 -9.12 9.82 -9.82
N MET A 447 -8.91 9.75 -11.13
CA MET A 447 -7.75 10.34 -11.80
C MET A 447 -7.78 11.87 -11.76
N ALA A 448 -8.94 12.47 -12.05
CA ALA A 448 -9.10 13.92 -12.00
C ALA A 448 -8.88 14.48 -10.59
N ILE A 449 -9.48 13.85 -9.57
CA ILE A 449 -9.26 14.22 -8.15
C ILE A 449 -7.79 14.04 -7.78
N GLY A 450 -7.16 12.94 -8.22
CA GLY A 450 -5.72 12.73 -8.03
C GLY A 450 -4.88 13.87 -8.63
N ALA A 451 -5.25 14.35 -9.82
CA ALA A 451 -4.57 15.47 -10.46
C ALA A 451 -4.78 16.78 -9.68
N MET A 452 -6.02 17.10 -9.29
CA MET A 452 -6.36 18.28 -8.47
C MET A 452 -5.61 18.30 -7.12
N VAL A 453 -5.44 17.12 -6.51
CA VAL A 453 -4.68 16.98 -5.26
C VAL A 453 -3.18 17.14 -5.50
N LEU A 454 -2.64 16.67 -6.63
CA LEU A 454 -1.21 16.76 -6.94
C LEU A 454 -0.78 18.15 -7.44
N GLU A 455 -1.68 18.91 -8.07
CA GLU A 455 -1.42 20.20 -8.70
C GLU A 455 -0.61 21.19 -7.83
N PRO A 456 -0.92 21.39 -6.53
CA PRO A 456 -0.19 22.35 -5.70
C PRO A 456 1.25 21.93 -5.36
N PHE A 457 1.60 20.67 -5.57
CA PHE A 457 2.89 20.09 -5.15
C PHE A 457 3.90 19.96 -6.29
N LEU A 458 3.53 20.35 -7.52
CA LEU A 458 4.38 20.23 -8.69
C LEU A 458 4.88 21.60 -9.16
N SER A 459 6.14 21.65 -9.59
CA SER A 459 6.70 22.83 -10.25
C SER A 459 6.03 23.13 -11.59
N THR A 460 5.54 22.09 -12.27
CA THR A 460 4.72 22.16 -13.49
C THR A 460 3.32 21.63 -13.17
N PRO A 461 2.36 22.49 -12.76
CA PRO A 461 1.01 22.06 -12.39
C PRO A 461 0.27 21.29 -13.48
N GLU A 462 0.54 21.62 -14.76
CA GLU A 462 -0.04 20.93 -15.92
C GLU A 462 0.34 19.43 -15.99
N ASP A 463 1.46 19.04 -15.40
CA ASP A 463 1.89 17.63 -15.35
C ASP A 463 1.11 16.80 -14.31
N ALA A 464 0.32 17.43 -13.43
CA ALA A 464 -0.42 16.74 -12.38
C ALA A 464 -1.37 15.67 -12.93
N VAL A 465 -2.00 15.94 -14.08
CA VAL A 465 -2.87 14.98 -14.76
C VAL A 465 -2.09 13.75 -15.23
N TRP A 466 -0.87 13.94 -15.73
CA TRP A 466 0.00 12.84 -16.15
C TRP A 466 0.43 12.01 -14.95
N TRP A 467 0.94 12.63 -13.89
CA TRP A 467 1.33 11.91 -12.68
C TRP A 467 0.18 11.09 -12.09
N SER A 468 -1.01 11.67 -12.01
CA SER A 468 -2.20 10.97 -11.51
C SER A 468 -2.56 9.77 -12.38
N MET A 469 -2.66 9.98 -13.70
CA MET A 469 -3.06 8.93 -14.65
C MET A 469 -2.05 7.79 -14.74
N LEU A 470 -0.75 8.09 -14.68
CA LEU A 470 0.29 7.08 -14.79
C LEU A 470 0.47 6.30 -13.48
N ALA A 471 0.31 6.94 -12.32
CA ALA A 471 0.62 6.34 -11.02
C ALA A 471 -0.54 5.54 -10.41
N LEU A 472 -1.77 6.06 -10.47
CA LEU A 472 -2.90 5.45 -9.75
C LEU A 472 -3.19 3.98 -10.14
N PRO A 473 -3.04 3.53 -11.39
CA PRO A 473 -3.21 2.11 -11.73
C PRO A 473 -2.26 1.19 -10.96
N ALA A 474 -0.98 1.59 -10.82
CA ALA A 474 0.00 0.88 -10.02
C ALA A 474 -0.36 0.85 -8.53
N VAL A 475 -0.87 1.97 -8.02
CA VAL A 475 -1.33 2.09 -6.63
C VAL A 475 -2.53 1.17 -6.38
N TYR A 476 -3.55 1.19 -7.23
CA TYR A 476 -4.73 0.31 -7.11
C TYR A 476 -4.34 -1.17 -7.21
N GLY A 477 -3.45 -1.50 -8.15
CA GLY A 477 -2.91 -2.85 -8.33
C GLY A 477 -2.22 -3.37 -7.08
N ALA A 478 -1.34 -2.56 -6.47
CA ALA A 478 -0.64 -2.90 -5.24
C ALA A 478 -1.59 -3.00 -4.04
N LEU A 479 -2.52 -2.06 -3.88
CA LEU A 479 -3.50 -2.06 -2.78
C LEU A 479 -4.37 -3.32 -2.74
N THR A 480 -4.54 -4.00 -3.89
CA THR A 480 -5.27 -5.28 -4.00
C THR A 480 -4.67 -6.38 -3.11
N VAL A 481 -3.39 -6.28 -2.71
CA VAL A 481 -2.75 -7.17 -1.74
C VAL A 481 -3.52 -7.25 -0.42
N PHE A 482 -4.01 -6.12 0.09
CA PHE A 482 -4.66 -6.06 1.40
C PHE A 482 -6.00 -6.81 1.50
N PRO A 483 -6.99 -6.61 0.60
CA PRO A 483 -8.24 -7.37 0.66
C PRO A 483 -8.01 -8.86 0.42
N ILE A 484 -7.12 -9.25 -0.50
CA ILE A 484 -6.80 -10.67 -0.77
C ILE A 484 -6.16 -11.33 0.46
N ALA A 485 -5.15 -10.69 1.05
CA ALA A 485 -4.48 -11.20 2.26
C ALA A 485 -5.45 -11.29 3.44
N SER A 486 -6.34 -10.30 3.59
CA SER A 486 -7.35 -10.28 4.64
C SER A 486 -8.37 -11.40 4.48
N MET A 487 -8.87 -11.65 3.26
CA MET A 487 -9.76 -12.77 2.98
C MET A 487 -9.14 -14.11 3.35
N ALA A 488 -7.92 -14.36 2.89
CA ALA A 488 -7.22 -15.61 3.20
C ALA A 488 -6.93 -15.74 4.70
N LYS A 489 -6.52 -14.65 5.36
CA LYS A 489 -6.31 -14.62 6.82
C LYS A 489 -7.57 -14.95 7.60
N ASP A 490 -8.71 -14.40 7.20
CA ASP A 490 -9.97 -14.53 7.94
C ASP A 490 -10.56 -15.96 7.88
N HIS A 491 -10.17 -16.76 6.88
CA HIS A 491 -10.66 -18.13 6.66
C HIS A 491 -9.63 -19.22 6.97
N PHE A 492 -8.34 -18.96 6.72
CA PHE A 492 -7.28 -19.98 6.79
C PHE A 492 -6.13 -19.60 7.73
N GLY A 493 -6.14 -18.41 8.33
CA GLY A 493 -5.16 -17.97 9.32
C GLY A 493 -4.00 -17.13 8.76
N LYS A 494 -3.12 -16.65 9.65
CA LYS A 494 -2.08 -15.64 9.33
C LYS A 494 -1.14 -16.09 8.20
N GLY A 495 -0.73 -17.35 8.17
CA GLY A 495 0.19 -17.88 7.15
C GLY A 495 -0.42 -17.87 5.75
N ALA A 496 -1.69 -18.26 5.62
CA ALA A 496 -2.41 -18.19 4.36
C ALA A 496 -2.58 -16.74 3.87
N GLY A 497 -2.81 -15.79 4.78
CA GLY A 497 -2.82 -14.36 4.46
C GLY A 497 -1.51 -13.86 3.86
N VAL A 498 -0.37 -14.28 4.43
CA VAL A 498 0.96 -13.94 3.89
C VAL A 498 1.17 -14.58 2.52
N LEU A 499 0.85 -15.86 2.35
CA LEU A 499 0.99 -16.54 1.07
C LEU A 499 0.14 -15.88 -0.02
N ALA A 500 -1.12 -15.58 0.28
CA ALA A 500 -2.03 -14.93 -0.65
C ALA A 500 -1.55 -13.52 -1.05
N ALA A 501 -0.98 -12.77 -0.10
CA ALA A 501 -0.40 -11.44 -0.35
C ALA A 501 0.74 -11.50 -1.39
N TRP A 502 1.66 -12.45 -1.24
CA TRP A 502 2.79 -12.61 -2.16
C TRP A 502 2.35 -13.15 -3.52
N LEU A 503 1.41 -14.09 -3.56
CA LEU A 503 0.88 -14.64 -4.81
C LEU A 503 0.23 -13.55 -5.67
N ILE A 504 -0.62 -12.68 -5.10
CA ILE A 504 -1.25 -11.60 -5.87
C ILE A 504 -0.26 -10.48 -6.23
N ALA A 505 0.73 -10.20 -5.38
CA ALA A 505 1.76 -9.21 -5.66
C ALA A 505 2.54 -9.55 -6.95
N PHE A 506 2.87 -10.84 -7.13
CA PHE A 506 3.64 -11.36 -8.27
C PHE A 506 2.82 -11.96 -9.41
N MET A 507 1.49 -12.07 -9.28
CA MET A 507 0.65 -12.70 -10.29
C MET A 507 0.79 -11.98 -11.65
N PRO A 508 1.38 -12.60 -12.69
CA PRO A 508 1.72 -11.88 -13.92
C PRO A 508 0.50 -11.25 -14.60
N ALA A 509 -0.61 -11.98 -14.70
CA ALA A 509 -1.85 -11.48 -15.29
C ALA A 509 -2.42 -10.25 -14.55
N HIS A 510 -2.23 -10.17 -13.23
CA HIS A 510 -2.63 -8.98 -12.46
C HIS A 510 -1.63 -7.85 -12.64
N VAL A 511 -0.32 -8.15 -12.63
CA VAL A 511 0.74 -7.16 -12.83
C VAL A 511 0.61 -6.48 -14.19
N THR A 512 0.43 -7.24 -15.28
CA THR A 512 0.33 -6.69 -16.64
C THR A 512 -0.86 -5.76 -16.87
N HIS A 513 -1.91 -5.88 -16.04
CA HIS A 513 -3.10 -5.02 -16.08
C HIS A 513 -3.14 -3.98 -14.94
N SER A 514 -2.03 -3.77 -14.24
CA SER A 514 -1.94 -2.80 -13.15
C SER A 514 -0.57 -2.14 -13.05
N THR A 515 0.13 -1.97 -14.17
CA THR A 515 1.41 -1.29 -14.21
C THR A 515 1.24 0.23 -14.22
N TRP A 516 2.31 0.92 -13.87
CA TRP A 516 2.46 2.34 -14.17
C TRP A 516 2.24 2.58 -15.67
N ALA A 517 1.68 3.74 -15.99
CA ALA A 517 1.32 4.16 -17.34
C ALA A 517 0.17 3.40 -18.01
N LEU A 518 -0.41 2.37 -17.39
CA LEU A 518 -1.59 1.67 -17.91
C LEU A 518 -2.86 2.28 -17.31
N ALA A 519 -3.24 3.46 -17.79
CA ALA A 519 -4.36 4.24 -17.25
C ALA A 519 -5.74 3.71 -17.70
N ASP A 520 -6.04 2.47 -17.31
CA ASP A 520 -7.32 1.80 -17.55
C ASP A 520 -7.96 1.30 -16.24
N HIS A 521 -9.27 1.02 -16.26
CA HIS A 521 -10.06 0.73 -15.06
C HIS A 521 -9.73 -0.62 -14.40
N ASP A 522 -8.97 -1.51 -15.04
CA ASP A 522 -8.76 -2.90 -14.60
C ASP A 522 -8.23 -2.99 -13.16
N ALA A 523 -7.17 -2.26 -12.84
CA ALA A 523 -6.58 -2.27 -11.50
C ALA A 523 -7.55 -1.71 -10.44
N PHE A 524 -8.30 -0.67 -10.80
CA PHE A 524 -9.33 -0.06 -9.96
C PHE A 524 -10.45 -1.06 -9.67
N VAL A 525 -10.95 -1.73 -10.71
CA VAL A 525 -11.98 -2.76 -10.61
C VAL A 525 -11.52 -3.92 -9.74
N MET A 526 -10.31 -4.44 -9.96
CA MET A 526 -9.77 -5.57 -9.20
C MET A 526 -9.65 -5.27 -7.71
N LEU A 527 -9.23 -4.06 -7.34
CA LEU A 527 -9.17 -3.61 -5.96
C LEU A 527 -10.56 -3.66 -5.31
N PHE A 528 -11.54 -2.98 -5.91
CA PHE A 528 -12.87 -2.84 -5.30
C PHE A 528 -13.71 -4.12 -5.38
N ILE A 529 -13.58 -4.94 -6.42
CA ILE A 529 -14.16 -6.29 -6.46
C ILE A 529 -13.61 -7.14 -5.31
N SER A 530 -12.28 -7.13 -5.10
CA SER A 530 -11.64 -7.89 -4.01
C SER A 530 -12.11 -7.42 -2.64
N ILE A 531 -12.28 -6.11 -2.44
CA ILE A 531 -12.88 -5.53 -1.22
C ILE A 531 -14.33 -5.99 -1.07
N GLY A 532 -15.11 -6.02 -2.16
CA GLY A 532 -16.51 -6.49 -2.18
C GLY A 532 -16.62 -7.94 -1.72
N PHE A 533 -15.82 -8.84 -2.29
CA PHE A 533 -15.75 -10.23 -1.85
C PHE A 533 -15.29 -10.36 -0.39
N MET A 534 -14.29 -9.58 0.04
CA MET A 534 -13.82 -9.60 1.41
C MET A 534 -14.92 -9.27 2.41
N TYR A 535 -15.61 -8.16 2.20
CA TYR A 535 -16.71 -7.76 3.06
C TYR A 535 -17.88 -8.73 2.97
N TRP A 536 -18.21 -9.26 1.79
CA TRP A 536 -19.27 -10.25 1.66
C TRP A 536 -18.98 -11.53 2.47
N LEU A 537 -17.77 -12.08 2.37
CA LEU A 537 -17.39 -13.28 3.12
C LEU A 537 -17.40 -13.02 4.64
N ARG A 538 -16.96 -11.84 5.09
CA ARG A 538 -17.11 -11.42 6.49
C ARG A 538 -18.58 -11.33 6.90
N ALA A 539 -19.42 -10.78 6.03
CA ALA A 539 -20.85 -10.69 6.23
C ALA A 539 -21.44 -12.09 6.47
N VAL A 540 -21.16 -13.04 5.57
CA VAL A 540 -21.60 -14.44 5.71
C VAL A 540 -21.08 -15.07 7.02
N LYS A 541 -19.82 -14.84 7.38
CA LYS A 541 -19.24 -15.34 8.64
C LYS A 541 -19.95 -14.80 9.88
N TYR A 542 -20.29 -13.51 9.91
CA TYR A 542 -21.00 -12.87 11.03
C TYR A 542 -22.50 -13.16 11.05
N SER A 543 -23.09 -13.60 9.94
CA SER A 543 -24.52 -13.90 9.84
C SER A 543 -24.95 -15.04 10.78
N GLY A 544 -24.11 -16.08 10.91
CA GLY A 544 -24.43 -17.31 11.61
C GLY A 544 -25.65 -18.05 11.03
N SER A 545 -26.00 -19.18 11.62
CA SER A 545 -27.16 -20.01 11.19
C SER A 545 -28.32 -19.98 12.17
N ALA A 546 -28.31 -19.04 13.12
CA ALA A 546 -29.34 -18.96 14.16
C ALA A 546 -30.66 -18.44 13.57
N ARG A 547 -31.77 -19.03 14.00
CA ARG A 547 -33.12 -18.57 13.67
C ARG A 547 -33.45 -17.33 14.49
N ILE A 548 -33.46 -16.16 13.86
CA ILE A 548 -33.70 -14.87 14.53
C ILE A 548 -35.20 -14.54 14.50
N THR A 549 -35.83 -14.64 13.34
CA THR A 549 -37.25 -14.35 13.17
C THR A 549 -38.11 -15.53 13.63
N LYS A 550 -38.89 -15.33 14.70
CA LYS A 550 -39.68 -16.40 15.34
C LYS A 550 -40.79 -16.95 14.43
N THR A 551 -41.62 -16.06 13.87
CA THR A 551 -42.77 -16.42 13.02
C THR A 551 -42.60 -15.84 11.62
N THR A 552 -42.80 -16.66 10.59
CA THR A 552 -42.73 -16.26 9.18
C THR A 552 -43.99 -16.66 8.44
N SER A 553 -44.48 -15.80 7.54
CA SER A 553 -45.59 -16.10 6.63
C SER A 553 -45.33 -15.57 5.22
N ALA A 554 -46.06 -16.08 4.23
CA ALA A 554 -46.00 -15.63 2.83
C ALA A 554 -46.68 -14.25 2.61
N HIS A 555 -46.50 -13.31 3.54
CA HIS A 555 -47.04 -11.96 3.48
C HIS A 555 -45.88 -10.94 3.47
N PRO A 556 -45.93 -9.87 2.64
CA PRO A 556 -44.85 -8.87 2.56
C PRO A 556 -44.42 -8.27 3.91
N LEU A 557 -45.37 -7.98 4.80
CA LEU A 557 -45.08 -7.52 6.17
C LEU A 557 -44.19 -8.47 6.97
N SER A 558 -44.32 -9.79 6.78
CA SER A 558 -43.47 -10.77 7.46
C SER A 558 -42.03 -10.70 6.96
N PHE A 559 -41.83 -10.39 5.68
CA PHE A 559 -40.51 -10.22 5.09
C PHE A 559 -39.84 -8.95 5.62
N VAL A 560 -40.57 -7.82 5.71
CA VAL A 560 -40.07 -6.58 6.31
C VAL A 560 -39.70 -6.76 7.78
N ARG A 561 -40.48 -7.54 8.55
CA ARG A 561 -40.12 -7.88 9.93
C ARG A 561 -38.82 -8.68 10.01
N ALA A 562 -38.62 -9.63 9.10
CA ALA A 562 -37.38 -10.40 9.04
C ALA A 562 -36.15 -9.52 8.77
N PHE A 563 -36.28 -8.50 7.92
CA PHE A 563 -35.25 -7.48 7.72
C PHE A 563 -34.92 -6.73 9.02
N ASN A 564 -35.93 -6.23 9.73
CA ASN A 564 -35.74 -5.50 10.99
C ASN A 564 -35.10 -6.38 12.07
N ASP A 565 -35.53 -7.64 12.19
CA ASP A 565 -34.96 -8.58 13.16
C ASP A 565 -33.46 -8.82 12.91
N VAL A 566 -33.09 -9.05 11.64
CA VAL A 566 -31.69 -9.23 11.24
C VAL A 566 -30.89 -7.95 11.47
N ALA A 567 -31.45 -6.79 11.16
CA ALA A 567 -30.81 -5.49 11.39
C ALA A 567 -30.47 -5.24 12.86
N GLN A 568 -31.37 -5.63 13.78
CA GLN A 568 -31.16 -5.46 15.21
C GLN A 568 -30.17 -6.47 15.79
N HIS A 569 -30.25 -7.74 15.39
CA HIS A 569 -29.49 -8.81 16.04
C HIS A 569 -28.15 -9.13 15.36
N ARG A 570 -27.94 -8.70 14.10
CA ARG A 570 -26.75 -9.00 13.29
C ARG A 570 -26.15 -7.74 12.66
N GLN A 571 -25.98 -6.69 13.46
CA GLN A 571 -25.43 -5.40 13.01
C GLN A 571 -24.09 -5.52 12.28
N ALA A 572 -23.15 -6.32 12.80
CA ALA A 572 -21.86 -6.54 12.15
C ALA A 572 -22.03 -7.18 10.76
N ALA A 573 -22.93 -8.15 10.62
CA ALA A 573 -23.21 -8.83 9.36
C ALA A 573 -23.82 -7.85 8.33
N MET A 574 -24.78 -7.03 8.78
CA MET A 574 -25.41 -5.99 7.96
C MET A 574 -24.43 -4.91 7.50
N ALA A 575 -23.57 -4.43 8.40
CA ALA A 575 -22.55 -3.44 8.07
C ALA A 575 -21.58 -3.98 7.00
N ASN A 576 -21.12 -5.22 7.15
CA ASN A 576 -20.27 -5.86 6.14
C ASN A 576 -21.02 -6.07 4.81
N ALA A 577 -22.31 -6.42 4.81
CA ALA A 577 -23.09 -6.54 3.58
C ALA A 577 -23.28 -5.20 2.86
N ALA A 578 -23.53 -4.12 3.60
CA ALA A 578 -23.60 -2.77 3.06
C ALA A 578 -22.24 -2.33 2.49
N LEU A 579 -21.13 -2.56 3.21
CA LEU A 579 -19.78 -2.26 2.72
C LEU A 579 -19.40 -3.07 1.47
N ALA A 580 -19.82 -4.35 1.39
CA ALA A 580 -19.68 -5.14 0.17
C ALA A 580 -20.47 -4.51 -0.98
N GLY A 581 -21.69 -4.05 -0.72
CA GLY A 581 -22.53 -3.37 -1.70
C GLY A 581 -21.95 -2.03 -2.15
N VAL A 582 -21.32 -1.27 -1.25
CA VAL A 582 -20.58 -0.04 -1.60
C VAL A 582 -19.41 -0.37 -2.52
N ALA A 583 -18.62 -1.38 -2.19
CA ALA A 583 -17.46 -1.78 -3.00
C ALA A 583 -17.89 -2.23 -4.40
N PHE A 584 -18.91 -3.10 -4.53
CA PHE A 584 -19.47 -3.47 -5.83
C PHE A 584 -20.17 -2.30 -6.54
N GLY A 585 -20.75 -1.35 -5.81
CA GLY A 585 -21.31 -0.11 -6.35
C GLY A 585 -20.22 0.80 -6.95
N ILE A 586 -19.05 0.88 -6.31
CA ILE A 586 -17.88 1.57 -6.87
C ILE A 586 -17.43 0.89 -8.16
N VAL A 587 -17.43 -0.44 -8.21
CA VAL A 587 -17.13 -1.20 -9.44
C VAL A 587 -18.17 -0.93 -10.52
N ALA A 588 -19.47 -0.89 -10.18
CA ALA A 588 -20.53 -0.54 -11.13
C ALA A 588 -20.34 0.85 -11.74
N LEU A 589 -19.85 1.79 -10.94
CA LEU A 589 -19.51 3.14 -11.40
C LEU A 589 -18.09 3.26 -11.95
N GLY A 590 -17.31 2.19 -12.01
CA GLY A 590 -15.97 2.14 -12.61
C GLY A 590 -15.91 1.33 -13.91
N TRP A 591 -16.74 0.28 -14.04
CA TRP A 591 -16.71 -0.64 -15.18
C TRP A 591 -18.09 -1.26 -15.44
N LYS A 592 -18.50 -1.30 -16.71
CA LYS A 592 -19.80 -1.84 -17.12
C LYS A 592 -19.99 -3.32 -16.79
N GLY A 593 -18.93 -4.13 -16.83
CA GLY A 593 -19.02 -5.56 -16.55
C GLY A 593 -19.13 -5.93 -15.06
N PHE A 594 -19.35 -4.96 -14.17
CA PHE A 594 -19.39 -5.16 -12.71
C PHE A 594 -20.27 -6.32 -12.25
N VAL A 595 -21.30 -6.65 -13.04
CA VAL A 595 -22.29 -7.70 -12.75
C VAL A 595 -21.65 -9.06 -12.54
N VAL A 596 -20.46 -9.33 -13.11
CA VAL A 596 -19.73 -10.59 -12.91
C VAL A 596 -19.55 -10.95 -11.43
N GLY A 597 -19.17 -9.98 -10.58
CA GLY A 597 -18.99 -10.20 -9.14
C GLY A 597 -20.29 -10.64 -8.44
N PRO A 598 -21.36 -9.81 -8.50
CA PRO A 598 -22.68 -10.18 -7.99
C PRO A 598 -23.25 -11.47 -8.58
N SER A 599 -22.99 -11.79 -9.86
CA SER A 599 -23.41 -13.05 -10.49
C SER A 599 -22.79 -14.28 -9.84
N ILE A 600 -21.47 -14.25 -9.60
CA ILE A 600 -20.77 -15.35 -8.91
C ILE A 600 -21.36 -15.54 -7.51
N LEU A 601 -21.60 -14.45 -6.79
CA LEU A 601 -22.19 -14.49 -5.46
C LEU A 601 -23.65 -14.94 -5.47
N PHE A 602 -24.42 -14.59 -6.51
CA PHE A 602 -25.80 -15.02 -6.68
C PHE A 602 -25.88 -16.53 -6.88
N LEU A 603 -25.00 -17.11 -7.70
CA LEU A 603 -24.93 -18.57 -7.89
C LEU A 603 -24.59 -19.28 -6.57
N ALA A 604 -23.59 -18.76 -5.84
CA ALA A 604 -23.23 -19.30 -4.53
C ALA A 604 -24.36 -19.16 -3.51
N TYR A 605 -25.07 -18.02 -3.51
CA TYR A 605 -26.24 -17.76 -2.68
C TYR A 605 -27.37 -18.74 -2.98
N ALA A 606 -27.77 -18.89 -4.25
CA ALA A 606 -28.84 -19.77 -4.68
C ALA A 606 -28.55 -21.23 -4.30
N LEU A 607 -27.31 -21.69 -4.53
CA LEU A 607 -26.84 -23.00 -4.11
C LEU A 607 -26.90 -23.16 -2.58
N GLN A 608 -26.42 -22.17 -1.82
CA GLN A 608 -26.42 -22.22 -0.37
C GLN A 608 -27.84 -22.26 0.21
N VAL A 609 -28.77 -21.51 -0.37
CA VAL A 609 -30.20 -21.53 0.00
C VAL A 609 -30.80 -22.90 -0.29
N ALA A 610 -30.55 -23.49 -1.46
CA ALA A 610 -31.02 -24.83 -1.79
C ALA A 610 -30.47 -25.89 -0.82
N LEU A 611 -29.17 -25.84 -0.51
CA LEU A 611 -28.53 -26.73 0.48
C LEU A 611 -29.11 -26.55 1.89
N ASN A 612 -29.38 -25.31 2.28
CA ASN A 612 -30.01 -25.01 3.56
C ASN A 612 -31.43 -25.57 3.62
N MET A 613 -32.19 -25.55 2.53
CA MET A 613 -33.51 -26.18 2.45
C MET A 613 -33.42 -27.70 2.67
N PHE A 614 -32.48 -28.39 2.01
CA PHE A 614 -32.26 -29.83 2.22
C PHE A 614 -31.84 -30.15 3.66
N ARG A 615 -31.04 -29.28 4.28
CA ARG A 615 -30.54 -29.43 5.65
C ARG A 615 -31.47 -28.84 6.72
N ARG A 616 -32.64 -28.34 6.34
CA ARG A 616 -33.61 -27.63 7.22
C ARG A 616 -32.98 -26.49 8.04
N ARG A 617 -32.06 -25.74 7.43
CA ARG A 617 -31.43 -24.54 8.00
C ARG A 617 -32.14 -23.28 7.53
N ASP A 618 -32.24 -22.29 8.41
CA ASP A 618 -32.82 -20.99 8.08
C ASP A 618 -31.87 -20.18 7.16
N SER A 619 -32.39 -19.66 6.05
CA SER A 619 -31.66 -18.81 5.11
C SER A 619 -32.07 -17.35 5.16
N THR A 620 -32.96 -16.97 6.08
CA THR A 620 -33.50 -15.61 6.19
C THR A 620 -32.40 -14.57 6.34
N THR A 621 -31.45 -14.76 7.27
CA THR A 621 -30.33 -13.84 7.50
C THR A 621 -29.47 -13.69 6.24
N LEU A 622 -29.14 -14.81 5.57
CA LEU A 622 -28.34 -14.81 4.34
C LEU A 622 -29.05 -14.04 3.21
N SER A 623 -30.35 -14.26 3.03
CA SER A 623 -31.19 -13.58 2.05
C SER A 623 -31.28 -12.08 2.30
N VAL A 624 -31.50 -11.66 3.56
CA VAL A 624 -31.53 -10.24 3.94
C VAL A 624 -30.20 -9.57 3.61
N MET A 625 -29.08 -10.20 3.98
CA MET A 625 -27.76 -9.64 3.74
C MET A 625 -27.42 -9.52 2.26
N PHE A 626 -27.76 -10.54 1.46
CA PHE A 626 -27.55 -10.49 0.02
C PHE A 626 -28.40 -9.37 -0.61
N LEU A 627 -29.65 -9.21 -0.19
CA LEU A 627 -30.50 -8.10 -0.64
C LEU A 627 -30.00 -6.72 -0.21
N VAL A 628 -29.43 -6.58 1.00
CA VAL A 628 -28.80 -5.32 1.44
C VAL A 628 -27.62 -4.96 0.55
N MET A 629 -26.78 -5.94 0.23
CA MET A 629 -25.67 -5.75 -0.71
C MET A 629 -26.18 -5.30 -2.08
N LEU A 630 -27.13 -6.02 -2.67
CA LEU A 630 -27.71 -5.68 -3.98
C LEU A 630 -28.43 -4.32 -3.96
N THR A 631 -29.16 -3.99 -2.90
CA THR A 631 -29.85 -2.69 -2.78
C THR A 631 -28.85 -1.55 -2.73
N THR A 632 -27.75 -1.73 -2.01
CA THR A 632 -26.68 -0.72 -1.95
C THR A 632 -26.04 -0.51 -3.32
N ILE A 633 -25.74 -1.58 -4.06
CA ILE A 633 -25.23 -1.50 -5.45
C ILE A 633 -26.22 -0.75 -6.33
N PHE A 634 -27.50 -1.11 -6.27
CA PHE A 634 -28.55 -0.49 -7.07
C PHE A 634 -28.62 1.02 -6.85
N LEU A 635 -28.69 1.45 -5.57
CA LEU A 635 -28.80 2.86 -5.21
C LEU A 635 -27.58 3.68 -5.66
N MET A 636 -26.37 3.10 -5.59
CA MET A 636 -25.16 3.78 -6.06
C MET A 636 -25.06 3.84 -7.58
N ALA A 637 -25.44 2.77 -8.29
CA ALA A 637 -25.35 2.72 -9.75
C ALA A 637 -26.43 3.57 -10.43
N LEU A 638 -27.61 3.69 -9.81
CA LEU A 638 -28.80 4.29 -10.43
C LEU A 638 -28.57 5.68 -11.04
N PRO A 639 -27.90 6.66 -10.38
CA PRO A 639 -27.73 8.00 -10.94
C PRO A 639 -27.02 8.03 -12.30
N PHE A 640 -26.05 7.14 -12.51
CA PHE A 640 -25.33 7.05 -13.79
C PHE A 640 -26.14 6.26 -14.82
N TYR A 641 -26.57 5.04 -14.48
CA TYR A 641 -27.24 4.14 -15.44
C TYR A 641 -28.63 4.62 -15.85
N ALA A 642 -29.32 5.40 -15.00
CA ALA A 642 -30.62 6.00 -15.29
C ALA A 642 -30.52 7.39 -15.94
N HIS A 643 -29.32 7.88 -16.24
CA HIS A 643 -29.17 9.17 -16.91
C HIS A 643 -29.88 9.13 -18.29
N PRO A 644 -30.76 10.11 -18.60
CA PRO A 644 -31.64 10.05 -19.77
C PRO A 644 -30.91 9.89 -21.11
N GLN A 645 -29.70 10.43 -21.20
CA GLN A 645 -28.89 10.38 -22.42
C GLN A 645 -28.24 9.01 -22.67
N PHE A 646 -28.05 8.16 -21.64
CA PHE A 646 -27.33 6.90 -21.77
C PHE A 646 -28.21 5.71 -22.16
N LYS A 647 -29.51 5.72 -21.78
CA LYS A 647 -30.45 4.60 -22.00
C LYS A 647 -29.96 3.24 -21.45
N LEU A 648 -29.17 3.22 -20.37
CA LEU A 648 -28.52 1.99 -19.87
C LEU A 648 -29.34 1.16 -18.88
N VAL A 649 -30.54 1.58 -18.45
CA VAL A 649 -31.32 0.85 -17.42
C VAL A 649 -31.76 -0.53 -17.91
N PHE A 650 -32.28 -0.60 -19.13
CA PHE A 650 -32.78 -1.82 -19.77
C PHE A 650 -31.86 -2.32 -20.89
N ASP A 651 -30.63 -1.82 -20.93
CA ASP A 651 -29.61 -2.22 -21.89
C ASP A 651 -28.86 -3.46 -21.41
N SER A 652 -28.52 -4.35 -22.33
CA SER A 652 -27.83 -5.61 -22.05
C SER A 652 -26.42 -5.41 -21.49
N THR A 653 -25.75 -4.32 -21.86
CA THR A 653 -24.43 -3.90 -21.34
C THR A 653 -24.54 -2.96 -20.14
N GLY A 654 -25.77 -2.68 -19.70
CA GLY A 654 -26.12 -1.72 -18.67
C GLY A 654 -26.55 -2.37 -17.36
N LEU A 655 -27.66 -1.87 -16.79
CA LEU A 655 -28.18 -2.31 -15.49
C LEU A 655 -29.07 -3.56 -15.60
N GLN A 656 -29.51 -3.94 -16.80
CA GLN A 656 -30.48 -5.01 -17.00
C GLN A 656 -30.04 -6.37 -16.43
N PRO A 657 -28.79 -6.85 -16.65
CA PRO A 657 -28.33 -8.11 -16.05
C PRO A 657 -28.38 -8.08 -14.52
N PHE A 658 -28.03 -6.94 -13.92
CA PHE A 658 -28.11 -6.74 -12.47
C PHE A 658 -29.56 -6.74 -11.97
N LEU A 659 -30.50 -6.14 -12.71
CA LEU A 659 -31.92 -6.16 -12.36
C LEU A 659 -32.48 -7.59 -12.33
N PHE A 660 -32.03 -8.49 -13.21
CA PHE A 660 -32.40 -9.90 -13.13
C PHE A 660 -31.90 -10.55 -11.83
N ILE A 661 -30.63 -10.35 -11.47
CA ILE A 661 -30.07 -10.88 -10.22
C ILE A 661 -30.85 -10.35 -9.02
N PHE A 662 -31.14 -9.06 -9.00
CA PHE A 662 -31.93 -8.42 -7.95
C PHE A 662 -33.33 -9.04 -7.86
N GLY A 663 -34.04 -9.13 -8.99
CA GLY A 663 -35.40 -9.69 -9.06
C GLY A 663 -35.46 -11.16 -8.65
N PHE A 664 -34.56 -11.99 -9.16
CA PHE A 664 -34.47 -13.41 -8.77
C PHE A 664 -34.15 -13.57 -7.30
N THR A 665 -33.22 -12.77 -6.77
CA THR A 665 -32.90 -12.77 -5.35
C THR A 665 -34.12 -12.41 -4.52
N LEU A 666 -34.86 -11.35 -4.88
CA LEU A 666 -36.05 -10.92 -4.16
C LEU A 666 -37.12 -12.02 -4.15
N ALA A 667 -37.34 -12.68 -5.30
CA ALA A 667 -38.27 -13.80 -5.41
C ALA A 667 -37.84 -14.99 -4.55
N ILE A 668 -36.58 -15.42 -4.63
CA ILE A 668 -36.02 -16.51 -3.82
C ILE A 668 -36.12 -16.17 -2.34
N ALA A 669 -35.70 -14.98 -1.93
CA ALA A 669 -35.73 -14.52 -0.55
C ALA A 669 -37.16 -14.48 0.00
N PHE A 670 -38.11 -13.96 -0.77
CA PHE A 670 -39.52 -13.89 -0.39
C PHE A 670 -40.11 -15.29 -0.19
N VAL A 671 -39.91 -16.20 -1.14
CA VAL A 671 -40.44 -17.57 -1.09
C VAL A 671 -39.78 -18.38 0.04
N THR A 672 -38.46 -18.32 0.17
CA THR A 672 -37.72 -19.10 1.17
C THR A 672 -37.94 -18.61 2.59
N THR A 673 -38.15 -17.30 2.79
CA THR A 673 -38.51 -16.73 4.09
C THR A 673 -39.99 -16.99 4.39
N GLY A 674 -40.88 -16.77 3.44
CA GLY A 674 -42.33 -16.87 3.62
C GLY A 674 -42.83 -18.31 3.82
N PHE A 675 -42.22 -19.28 3.15
CA PHE A 675 -42.54 -20.70 3.24
C PHE A 675 -41.50 -21.50 4.05
N ARG A 676 -40.68 -20.81 4.87
CA ARG A 676 -39.59 -21.42 5.65
C ARG A 676 -40.00 -22.65 6.47
N ASP A 677 -41.17 -22.59 7.10
CA ASP A 677 -41.69 -23.65 7.99
C ASP A 677 -42.50 -24.73 7.24
N LYS A 678 -42.54 -24.70 5.90
CA LYS A 678 -43.24 -25.68 5.05
C LYS A 678 -42.26 -26.75 4.53
N PRO A 679 -42.75 -27.92 4.06
CA PRO A 679 -41.89 -28.94 3.45
C PRO A 679 -41.08 -28.37 2.29
N TRP A 680 -39.78 -28.68 2.23
CA TRP A 680 -38.86 -28.14 1.23
C TRP A 680 -39.30 -28.41 -0.23
N LEU A 681 -39.99 -29.52 -0.49
CA LEU A 681 -40.57 -29.85 -1.80
C LEU A 681 -41.61 -28.82 -2.26
N LEU A 682 -42.42 -28.27 -1.34
CA LEU A 682 -43.41 -27.24 -1.65
C LEU A 682 -42.72 -25.93 -2.02
N VAL A 683 -41.66 -25.57 -1.28
CA VAL A 683 -40.86 -24.37 -1.55
C VAL A 683 -40.19 -24.47 -2.92
N LEU A 684 -39.57 -25.60 -3.25
CA LEU A 684 -38.99 -25.84 -4.59
C LEU A 684 -40.05 -25.84 -5.69
N GLY A 685 -41.19 -26.49 -5.48
CA GLY A 685 -42.29 -26.50 -6.44
C GLY A 685 -42.82 -25.09 -6.72
N THR A 686 -42.89 -24.24 -5.70
CA THR A 686 -43.28 -22.83 -5.83
C THR A 686 -42.24 -22.04 -6.61
N LEU A 687 -40.95 -22.21 -6.31
CA LEU A 687 -39.86 -21.57 -7.06
C LEU A 687 -39.85 -22.02 -8.53
N ALA A 688 -40.03 -23.31 -8.80
CA ALA A 688 -40.09 -23.86 -10.14
C ALA A 688 -41.29 -23.31 -10.93
N ALA A 689 -42.48 -23.23 -10.31
CA ALA A 689 -43.66 -22.64 -10.94
C ALA A 689 -43.45 -21.15 -11.29
N VAL A 690 -42.91 -20.36 -10.35
CA VAL A 690 -42.60 -18.94 -10.59
C VAL A 690 -41.57 -18.78 -11.71
N ALA A 691 -40.51 -19.59 -11.71
CA ALA A 691 -39.50 -19.58 -12.75
C ALA A 691 -40.09 -19.92 -14.13
N THR A 692 -40.91 -20.98 -14.24
CA THR A 692 -41.56 -21.37 -15.50
C THR A 692 -42.44 -20.25 -16.06
N VAL A 693 -43.25 -19.60 -15.22
CA VAL A 693 -44.09 -18.47 -15.64
C VAL A 693 -43.23 -17.31 -16.12
N PHE A 694 -42.18 -16.97 -15.37
CA PHE A 694 -41.27 -15.88 -15.75
C PHE A 694 -40.57 -16.14 -17.09
N PHE A 695 -39.99 -17.33 -17.27
CA PHE A 695 -39.32 -17.69 -18.52
C PHE A 695 -40.30 -17.79 -19.69
N ALA A 696 -41.52 -18.29 -19.48
CA ALA A 696 -42.54 -18.30 -20.53
C ALA A 696 -42.91 -16.88 -20.99
N ILE A 697 -43.03 -15.93 -20.06
CA ILE A 697 -43.27 -14.51 -20.40
C ILE A 697 -42.10 -13.94 -21.21
N LEU A 698 -40.85 -14.15 -20.77
CA LEU A 698 -39.68 -13.67 -21.51
C LEU A 698 -39.56 -14.29 -22.90
N TYR A 699 -39.86 -15.58 -23.04
CA TYR A 699 -39.86 -16.27 -24.33
C TYR A 699 -40.92 -15.68 -25.27
N VAL A 700 -42.14 -15.45 -24.77
CA VAL A 700 -43.21 -14.79 -25.54
C VAL A 700 -42.80 -13.38 -25.95
N LEU A 701 -42.25 -12.57 -25.04
CA LEU A 701 -41.79 -11.22 -25.33
C LEU A 701 -40.69 -11.21 -26.40
N LYS A 702 -39.77 -12.18 -26.37
CA LYS A 702 -38.77 -12.37 -27.42
C LYS A 702 -39.43 -12.73 -28.75
N THR A 703 -40.33 -13.72 -28.79
CA THR A 703 -40.99 -14.12 -30.04
C THR A 703 -41.83 -13.02 -30.68
N LEU A 704 -42.26 -12.04 -29.88
CA LEU A 704 -43.00 -10.87 -30.33
C LEU A 704 -42.09 -9.67 -30.66
N GLU A 705 -40.76 -9.83 -30.58
CA GLU A 705 -39.75 -8.77 -30.80
C GLU A 705 -39.97 -7.53 -29.91
N LEU A 706 -40.58 -7.71 -28.73
CA LEU A 706 -40.87 -6.63 -27.79
C LEU A 706 -39.74 -6.42 -26.77
N SER A 707 -38.87 -7.41 -26.57
CA SER A 707 -37.79 -7.32 -25.58
C SER A 707 -36.66 -8.33 -25.85
N ASP A 708 -35.42 -7.85 -25.73
CA ASP A 708 -34.20 -8.67 -25.81
C ASP A 708 -33.84 -9.36 -24.48
N ALA A 709 -34.66 -9.17 -23.44
CA ALA A 709 -34.44 -9.70 -22.08
C ALA A 709 -34.11 -11.21 -22.03
N TRP A 710 -34.71 -12.01 -22.92
CA TRP A 710 -34.40 -13.43 -23.03
C TRP A 710 -32.96 -13.66 -23.49
N ASP A 711 -32.50 -12.95 -24.52
CA ASP A 711 -31.16 -13.11 -25.07
C ASP A 711 -30.10 -12.59 -24.11
N VAL A 712 -30.38 -11.51 -23.37
CA VAL A 712 -29.50 -11.05 -22.29
C VAL A 712 -29.24 -12.14 -21.24
N LEU A 713 -30.25 -12.92 -20.87
CA LEU A 713 -30.11 -13.98 -19.87
C LEU A 713 -29.41 -15.24 -20.38
N PHE A 714 -29.66 -15.65 -21.62
CA PHE A 714 -29.21 -16.95 -22.14
C PHE A 714 -28.02 -16.89 -23.08
N THR A 715 -27.81 -15.77 -23.78
CA THR A 715 -26.70 -15.59 -24.73
C THR A 715 -25.76 -14.46 -24.34
N GLY A 716 -26.04 -13.75 -23.24
CA GLY A 716 -25.27 -12.60 -22.79
C GLY A 716 -25.31 -11.44 -23.78
N SER A 717 -26.22 -11.47 -24.77
CA SER A 717 -26.30 -10.50 -25.86
C SER A 717 -24.99 -10.30 -26.63
N GLY A 718 -24.09 -11.31 -26.63
CA GLY A 718 -22.77 -11.25 -27.26
C GLY A 718 -21.64 -10.62 -26.42
N TYR A 719 -21.89 -10.32 -25.14
CA TYR A 719 -20.90 -9.74 -24.21
C TYR A 719 -20.16 -10.80 -23.36
N PHE A 720 -20.58 -12.07 -23.44
CA PHE A 720 -19.98 -13.23 -22.76
C PHE A 720 -19.72 -14.37 -23.74
#